data_AF-A0A3M1D9T8-F1
#
_entry.id   AF-A0A3M1D9T8-F1
#
_cell.length_a   1.000
_cell.length_b   1.000
_cell.length_c   1.000
_cell.angle_alpha   90.00
_cell.angle_beta   90.00
_cell.angle_gamma   90.00
#
_symmetry.space_group_name_H-M   'P 1'
#
loop_
_entity.id
_entity.type
_entity.pdbx_description
1 polymer ?
#
loop_
_entity_poly.entity_id
_entity_poly.type
_entity_poly.pdbx_seq_one_letter_code
_entity_poly.pdbx_strand_id
1 'polypeptide(L)'
;MKTTAPGYVTRFSIFVPAILSALLIIVLGCSKNPVRHDDGGNAPLTITVTPSSGPPATSVVVSGINAQSIDPTATTALVDGVLAPLFVGDSGTIRITIPVFYDSTTMWFDSSKSSLSVVLVDTSATDTLAVGDGIFQLTMPTAAPGTTGKMMSDWRRIDSSLHMISQTLFVTPSEEQQFITSLLAGMDSLLYGADSLSFPSVLASLGVDQPEILSILDAVYSASGVYEQSHVIADYLSLVADSIPSARYSRNGEALAQGTVLTDEDLAWRMQLYVVVKEFGNTVVTPTAQTYGYVTGAFGLFYNIPLVAISNAILSVIDFVVNKFVVALFPATLDSMTLSFAADTIDLNEAASTTIMLYARNNPPPIGLNDLVGQLLNAMGFANTFVQPPPGYSELKNKLLDVAEFVTSSMQSAFSSYAEANPQLNLDITITSLPTMFWQAQAADYHLYDLSTSTPDILEVVSQQVNWKAVGTATGEGKVSAITYPGSDAMLIPEFPGVPYAAGAFGEAVAGTGVHSLWVGADLILVATLPELVKPDTGYTLITQAGYLNQAGDTVFEEGIQITLTPFGGTTSPMSGFTNVNGQFVSTAKADTTADTLRIIVDAHDAALSTHKVDTVIASVIQPPNDSSVIAFVSQRDGANGFWTVNPYDTTTVTKIAALSTNDGPRALRWAPGQMAFSYVTSGFSGTELWVGARNGSKKRITGDLQFVDSRGIQWATSDSSRMIFSAWMKSGGPRVFVQDYFSNTRDTLFDASLSPYLARLSPDAQQIAFVNGISDSTLEIMTANSDGSGLATLTGPFAASYADALEWSSDGANVVVIYVSTGGGSSSGHLVSYSVPGGVKNTVRTGPVIFNLHAVPGSRDIVYSIGQTGSGGVVDAMYKSSLDNPAFQVIPGTQNINPRGVDISGDGTAICFDDWISGSSDIYIIDLGTGVKSQITADGKSSYPTWSEW
;
A
#
# COMPACT_ATOMS: atom_id res chain seq x y z
N MET A 1 -38.18 42.50 -8.80
CA MET A 1 -38.54 42.53 -7.37
C MET A 1 -37.26 42.29 -6.58
N LYS A 2 -36.87 43.28 -5.75
CA LYS A 2 -35.92 43.13 -4.65
C LYS A 2 -36.46 42.03 -3.70
N THR A 3 -35.67 41.21 -3.02
CA THR A 3 -34.90 41.60 -1.83
C THR A 3 -34.02 40.44 -1.30
N THR A 4 -32.76 40.75 -0.99
CA THR A 4 -31.97 40.40 0.22
C THR A 4 -31.69 38.96 0.64
N ALA A 5 -30.40 38.61 0.64
CA ALA A 5 -29.77 37.72 1.63
C ALA A 5 -29.80 38.37 3.04
N PRO A 6 -29.62 37.59 4.13
CA PRO A 6 -28.27 37.53 4.73
C PRO A 6 -27.89 36.16 5.36
N GLY A 7 -26.61 36.07 5.75
CA GLY A 7 -25.86 34.86 6.07
C GLY A 7 -26.19 34.12 7.37
N TYR A 8 -25.51 32.98 7.54
CA TYR A 8 -25.35 32.31 8.83
C TYR A 8 -23.91 31.82 9.01
N VAL A 9 -23.27 32.39 10.01
CA VAL A 9 -22.08 31.92 10.72
C VAL A 9 -22.56 31.09 11.93
N THR A 10 -21.78 30.08 12.31
CA THR A 10 -21.80 29.34 13.60
C THR A 10 -23.03 28.48 13.95
N ARG A 11 -22.83 27.15 14.00
CA ARG A 11 -22.91 26.28 15.22
C ARG A 11 -22.79 24.79 14.84
N PHE A 12 -21.55 24.29 14.82
CA PHE A 12 -21.24 22.86 14.97
C PHE A 12 -21.06 22.59 16.46
N SER A 13 -22.11 22.13 17.14
CA SER A 13 -22.05 21.62 18.52
C SER A 13 -23.37 20.94 18.81
N ILE A 14 -23.36 19.59 18.80
CA ILE A 14 -24.21 18.60 19.50
C ILE A 14 -24.07 17.32 18.66
N PHE A 15 -22.94 16.62 18.77
CA PHE A 15 -22.83 15.19 18.42
C PHE A 15 -21.59 14.51 19.06
N VAL A 16 -21.08 15.07 20.16
CA VAL A 16 -19.91 14.55 20.88
C VAL A 16 -20.15 14.15 22.35
N PRO A 17 -21.23 14.54 23.07
CA PRO A 17 -21.37 14.08 24.46
C PRO A 17 -22.03 12.70 24.61
N ALA A 18 -22.50 12.03 23.55
CA ALA A 18 -23.10 10.69 23.67
C ALA A 18 -22.08 9.54 23.54
N ILE A 19 -20.90 9.80 22.98
CA ILE A 19 -19.86 8.78 22.75
C ILE A 19 -18.82 8.77 23.88
N LEU A 20 -18.66 9.89 24.61
CA LEU A 20 -17.72 9.99 25.73
C LEU A 20 -18.26 9.49 27.09
N SER A 21 -19.55 9.18 27.21
CA SER A 21 -20.09 8.47 28.39
C SER A 21 -20.03 6.94 28.27
N ALA A 22 -19.78 6.40 27.07
CA ALA A 22 -19.64 4.96 26.85
C ALA A 22 -18.20 4.45 26.99
N LEU A 23 -17.18 5.32 26.81
CA LEU A 23 -15.77 4.93 26.90
C LEU A 23 -15.12 5.07 28.29
N LEU A 24 -15.79 5.70 29.27
CA LEU A 24 -15.26 5.87 30.63
C LEU A 24 -15.65 4.75 31.61
N ILE A 25 -16.27 3.67 31.13
CA ILE A 25 -16.59 2.47 31.95
C ILE A 25 -15.66 1.28 31.63
N ILE A 26 -14.77 1.39 30.62
CA ILE A 26 -13.97 0.23 30.17
C ILE A 26 -12.50 0.23 30.64
N VAL A 27 -11.99 1.25 31.35
CA VAL A 27 -10.54 1.32 31.71
C VAL A 27 -10.22 1.30 33.22
N LEU A 28 -11.17 0.99 34.10
CA LEU A 28 -10.86 0.72 35.52
C LEU A 28 -11.53 -0.57 35.99
N GLY A 29 -10.86 -1.70 35.73
CA GLY A 29 -11.33 -3.02 36.12
C GLY A 29 -10.26 -4.10 36.16
N CYS A 30 -8.99 -3.77 36.40
CA CYS A 30 -8.02 -4.78 36.86
C CYS A 30 -8.29 -5.05 38.35
N SER A 31 -9.18 -6.01 38.64
CA SER A 31 -9.35 -6.59 39.97
C SER A 31 -9.13 -8.09 39.91
N LYS A 32 -8.21 -8.54 40.76
CA LYS A 32 -7.77 -9.92 40.96
C LYS A 32 -8.93 -10.83 41.41
N ASN A 33 -8.85 -12.07 40.92
CA ASN A 33 -9.61 -13.26 41.29
C ASN A 33 -11.09 -13.28 40.85
N PRO A 34 -11.54 -14.28 40.08
CA PRO A 34 -12.95 -14.56 40.00
C PRO A 34 -13.39 -15.02 41.39
N VAL A 35 -14.24 -14.22 42.03
CA VAL A 35 -15.00 -14.66 43.19
C VAL A 35 -15.87 -15.80 42.70
N ARG A 36 -15.54 -17.02 43.13
CA ARG A 36 -16.44 -18.16 43.07
C ARG A 36 -17.68 -17.78 43.86
N HIS A 37 -18.78 -17.59 43.16
CA HIS A 37 -20.08 -17.42 43.78
C HIS A 37 -20.51 -18.81 44.25
N ASP A 38 -20.22 -19.13 45.51
CA ASP A 38 -20.81 -20.29 46.17
C ASP A 38 -22.32 -20.02 46.42
N ASP A 39 -23.10 -21.04 46.12
CA ASP A 39 -24.37 -21.43 46.75
C ASP A 39 -25.59 -20.53 46.55
N GLY A 40 -26.07 -20.48 45.31
CA GLY A 40 -27.47 -20.22 44.98
C GLY A 40 -27.86 -21.06 43.77
N GLY A 41 -28.69 -22.09 43.97
CA GLY A 41 -29.11 -23.04 42.94
C GLY A 41 -29.78 -22.35 41.74
N ASN A 42 -28.97 -21.94 40.76
CA ASN A 42 -29.45 -21.50 39.47
C ASN A 42 -29.94 -22.76 38.75
N ALA A 43 -31.26 -22.83 38.56
CA ALA A 43 -31.84 -23.86 37.72
C ALA A 43 -31.16 -23.83 36.35
N PRO A 44 -30.83 -24.99 35.75
CA PRO A 44 -30.18 -25.04 34.46
C PRO A 44 -31.02 -24.31 33.40
N LEU A 45 -30.35 -23.58 32.51
CA LEU A 45 -31.02 -22.83 31.44
C LEU A 45 -31.82 -23.78 30.55
N THR A 46 -33.02 -23.39 30.14
CA THR A 46 -33.80 -24.17 29.17
C THR A 46 -33.30 -23.89 27.75
N ILE A 47 -32.98 -24.93 27.00
CA ILE A 47 -32.53 -24.83 25.60
C ILE A 47 -33.54 -25.44 24.63
N THR A 48 -33.45 -24.99 23.38
CA THR A 48 -34.14 -25.59 22.23
C THR A 48 -33.12 -25.99 21.17
N VAL A 49 -33.52 -26.89 20.25
CA VAL A 49 -32.67 -27.33 19.13
C VAL A 49 -33.38 -27.11 17.80
N THR A 50 -32.61 -26.73 16.77
CA THR A 50 -33.10 -26.60 15.40
C THR A 50 -32.15 -27.28 14.42
N PRO A 51 -32.62 -28.26 13.61
CA PRO A 51 -33.97 -28.82 13.61
C PRO A 51 -34.31 -29.59 14.90
N SER A 52 -35.60 -29.72 15.22
CA SER A 52 -36.10 -30.47 16.40
C SER A 52 -36.42 -31.95 16.10
N SER A 53 -36.14 -32.41 14.89
CA SER A 53 -36.29 -33.80 14.50
C SER A 53 -35.30 -34.15 13.39
N GLY A 54 -34.89 -35.41 13.34
CA GLY A 54 -34.02 -35.92 12.28
C GLY A 54 -33.40 -37.27 12.65
N PRO A 55 -32.66 -37.90 11.73
CA PRO A 55 -31.97 -39.15 12.00
C PRO A 55 -30.76 -39.01 12.92
N PRO A 56 -30.18 -40.12 13.40
CA PRO A 56 -28.84 -40.11 13.99
C PRO A 56 -27.86 -39.34 13.09
N ALA A 57 -26.87 -38.71 13.72
CA ALA A 57 -25.93 -37.78 13.10
C ALA A 57 -26.50 -36.45 12.60
N THR A 58 -27.77 -36.13 12.87
CA THR A 58 -28.31 -34.78 12.60
C THR A 58 -27.53 -33.74 13.42
N SER A 59 -27.00 -32.72 12.74
CA SER A 59 -26.43 -31.53 13.39
C SER A 59 -27.57 -30.58 13.76
N VAL A 60 -27.64 -30.20 15.04
CA VAL A 60 -28.68 -29.27 15.53
C VAL A 60 -28.05 -28.06 16.19
N VAL A 61 -28.62 -26.88 15.91
CA VAL A 61 -28.25 -25.62 16.54
C VAL A 61 -28.95 -25.51 17.88
N VAL A 62 -28.17 -25.36 18.96
CA VAL A 62 -28.68 -25.16 20.32
C VAL A 62 -28.92 -23.67 20.54
N SER A 63 -30.12 -23.32 20.96
CA SER A 63 -30.56 -21.95 21.27
C SER A 63 -31.06 -21.85 22.71
N GLY A 64 -31.02 -20.65 23.29
CA GLY A 64 -31.42 -20.41 24.69
C GLY A 64 -30.24 -20.30 25.68
N ILE A 65 -29.01 -20.38 25.20
CA ILE A 65 -27.78 -20.16 25.96
C ILE A 65 -26.83 -19.23 25.18
N ASN A 66 -26.14 -18.33 25.86
CA ASN A 66 -25.19 -17.41 25.22
C ASN A 66 -23.88 -18.15 24.95
N ALA A 67 -23.51 -18.33 23.68
CA ALA A 67 -22.29 -19.05 23.31
C ALA A 67 -20.99 -18.42 23.83
N GLN A 68 -20.95 -17.09 24.06
CA GLN A 68 -19.78 -16.46 24.67
C GLN A 68 -19.60 -16.79 26.16
N SER A 69 -20.64 -17.35 26.80
CA SER A 69 -20.57 -17.84 28.18
C SER A 69 -20.16 -19.32 28.27
N ILE A 70 -19.95 -19.98 27.12
CA ILE A 70 -19.50 -21.37 27.06
C ILE A 70 -18.00 -21.39 26.78
N ASP A 71 -17.23 -22.04 27.65
CA ASP A 71 -15.87 -22.45 27.33
C ASP A 71 -15.95 -23.76 26.52
N PRO A 72 -15.64 -23.76 25.21
CA PRO A 72 -15.75 -24.93 24.35
C PRO A 72 -14.77 -26.04 24.75
N THR A 73 -13.70 -25.73 25.49
CA THR A 73 -12.72 -26.72 25.97
C THR A 73 -13.15 -27.37 27.28
N ALA A 74 -14.02 -26.72 28.04
CA ALA A 74 -14.54 -27.20 29.31
C ALA A 74 -16.00 -27.65 29.25
N THR A 75 -16.69 -27.52 28.12
CA THR A 75 -18.12 -27.87 27.99
C THR A 75 -18.34 -29.15 27.20
N THR A 76 -19.25 -30.00 27.68
CA THR A 76 -19.62 -31.25 27.02
C THR A 76 -21.13 -31.31 26.80
N ALA A 77 -21.55 -31.83 25.64
CA ALA A 77 -22.95 -32.13 25.35
C ALA A 77 -23.27 -33.61 25.62
N LEU A 78 -24.40 -33.86 26.28
CA LEU A 78 -24.97 -35.19 26.47
C LEU A 78 -26.35 -35.22 25.79
N VAL A 79 -26.57 -36.21 24.92
CA VAL A 79 -27.87 -36.49 24.30
C VAL A 79 -28.38 -37.81 24.86
N ASP A 80 -29.43 -37.73 25.66
CA ASP A 80 -30.01 -38.84 26.44
C ASP A 80 -28.96 -39.64 27.23
N GLY A 81 -28.03 -38.90 27.84
CA GLY A 81 -26.91 -39.43 28.64
C GLY A 81 -25.70 -39.90 27.82
N VAL A 82 -25.77 -39.87 26.49
CA VAL A 82 -24.66 -40.25 25.60
C VAL A 82 -23.86 -39.02 25.21
N LEU A 83 -22.53 -39.12 25.25
CA LEU A 83 -21.63 -38.06 24.82
C LEU A 83 -21.87 -37.69 23.35
N ALA A 84 -22.12 -36.41 23.09
CA ALA A 84 -22.36 -35.87 21.76
C ALA A 84 -21.26 -34.86 21.38
N PRO A 85 -20.78 -34.88 20.12
CA PRO A 85 -19.90 -33.84 19.61
C PRO A 85 -20.54 -32.46 19.76
N LEU A 86 -19.81 -31.52 20.35
CA LEU A 86 -20.20 -30.12 20.53
C LEU A 86 -19.21 -29.21 19.79
N PHE A 87 -19.75 -28.27 19.03
CA PHE A 87 -18.98 -27.26 18.31
C PHE A 87 -19.53 -25.86 18.63
N VAL A 88 -18.64 -24.91 18.89
CA VAL A 88 -18.98 -23.50 19.05
C VAL A 88 -18.35 -22.75 17.90
N GLY A 89 -19.16 -22.31 16.95
CA GLY A 89 -18.67 -21.57 15.78
C GLY A 89 -18.29 -20.13 16.11
N ASP A 90 -17.48 -19.51 15.25
CA ASP A 90 -16.97 -18.14 15.39
C ASP A 90 -18.09 -17.08 15.51
N SER A 91 -19.27 -17.38 14.96
CA SER A 91 -20.50 -16.57 15.10
C SER A 91 -21.19 -16.71 16.47
N GLY A 92 -20.61 -17.45 17.41
CA GLY A 92 -21.24 -17.79 18.69
C GLY A 92 -22.43 -18.73 18.51
N THR A 93 -22.41 -19.61 17.52
CA THR A 93 -23.47 -20.62 17.33
C THR A 93 -23.02 -21.95 17.92
N ILE A 94 -23.81 -22.50 18.84
CA ILE A 94 -23.54 -23.83 19.42
C ILE A 94 -24.25 -24.87 18.58
N ARG A 95 -23.50 -25.87 18.13
CA ARG A 95 -24.01 -27.03 17.40
C ARG A 95 -23.67 -28.30 18.16
N ILE A 96 -24.63 -29.22 18.20
CA ILE A 96 -24.41 -30.58 18.70
C ILE A 96 -24.82 -31.59 17.64
N THR A 97 -24.22 -32.77 17.71
CA THR A 97 -24.57 -33.87 16.79
C THR A 97 -25.31 -34.97 17.54
N ILE A 98 -26.47 -35.37 17.03
CA ILE A 98 -27.26 -36.44 17.63
C ILE A 98 -26.50 -37.77 17.49
N PRO A 99 -26.19 -38.48 18.57
CA PRO A 99 -25.39 -39.70 18.52
C PRO A 99 -26.19 -40.86 17.91
N VAL A 100 -25.46 -41.92 17.54
CA VAL A 100 -26.07 -43.18 17.11
C VAL A 100 -26.39 -44.01 18.34
N PHE A 101 -27.67 -44.28 18.56
CA PHE A 101 -28.12 -45.21 19.60
C PHE A 101 -28.20 -46.61 18.99
N TYR A 102 -27.31 -47.49 19.42
CA TYR A 102 -27.19 -48.84 18.90
C TYR A 102 -27.74 -49.86 19.90
N ASP A 103 -28.61 -50.74 19.42
CA ASP A 103 -29.06 -51.90 20.19
C ASP A 103 -28.20 -53.12 19.80
N SER A 104 -27.35 -53.53 20.74
CA SER A 104 -26.48 -54.71 20.59
C SER A 104 -27.22 -56.03 20.35
N THR A 105 -28.53 -56.07 20.61
CA THR A 105 -29.36 -57.26 20.42
C THR A 105 -29.88 -57.38 19.00
N THR A 106 -30.35 -56.26 18.44
CA THR A 106 -30.89 -56.19 17.07
C THR A 106 -29.83 -55.88 16.02
N MET A 107 -28.61 -55.54 16.47
CA MET A 107 -27.52 -55.07 15.63
C MET A 107 -27.95 -53.89 14.73
N TRP A 108 -28.84 -53.05 15.26
CA TRP A 108 -29.49 -51.94 14.54
C TRP A 108 -29.75 -50.76 15.47
N PHE A 109 -30.35 -49.67 14.96
CA PHE A 109 -30.68 -48.50 15.77
C PHE A 109 -31.69 -48.84 16.87
N ASP A 110 -31.45 -48.34 18.09
CA ASP A 110 -32.31 -48.55 19.25
C ASP A 110 -33.64 -47.81 19.09
N SER A 111 -34.66 -48.55 18.64
CA SER A 111 -36.02 -48.04 18.44
C SER A 111 -36.69 -47.48 19.70
N SER A 112 -36.15 -47.74 20.91
CA SER A 112 -36.67 -47.18 22.16
C SER A 112 -36.34 -45.69 22.34
N LYS A 113 -35.41 -45.16 21.55
CA LYS A 113 -34.90 -43.78 21.64
C LYS A 113 -35.62 -42.81 20.69
N SER A 114 -36.94 -42.70 20.78
CA SER A 114 -37.74 -41.84 19.87
C SER A 114 -37.70 -40.34 20.23
N SER A 115 -37.50 -40.00 21.50
CA SER A 115 -37.46 -38.63 22.02
C SER A 115 -36.22 -38.45 22.88
N LEU A 116 -35.35 -37.51 22.51
CA LEU A 116 -34.02 -37.32 23.11
C LEU A 116 -33.94 -36.01 23.89
N SER A 117 -33.32 -36.09 25.06
CA SER A 117 -33.02 -34.92 25.91
C SER A 117 -31.59 -34.46 25.67
N VAL A 118 -31.35 -33.15 25.68
CA VAL A 118 -30.04 -32.55 25.47
C VAL A 118 -29.61 -31.84 26.75
N VAL A 119 -28.38 -32.10 27.19
CA VAL A 119 -27.79 -31.49 28.38
C VAL A 119 -26.42 -30.93 28.03
N LEU A 120 -26.15 -29.68 28.40
CA LEU A 120 -24.82 -29.08 28.36
C LEU A 120 -24.24 -29.06 29.77
N VAL A 121 -23.06 -29.64 29.96
CA VAL A 121 -22.38 -29.80 31.25
C VAL A 121 -21.02 -29.13 31.20
N ASP A 122 -20.70 -28.33 32.23
CA ASP A 122 -19.35 -27.83 32.46
C ASP A 122 -18.54 -28.95 33.13
N THR A 123 -17.55 -29.47 32.42
CA THR A 123 -16.67 -30.55 32.89
C THR A 123 -15.70 -30.10 33.98
N SER A 124 -15.42 -28.80 34.09
CA SER A 124 -14.55 -28.25 35.13
C SER A 124 -15.25 -28.13 36.49
N ALA A 125 -16.57 -27.91 36.47
CA ALA A 125 -17.40 -27.71 37.65
C ALA A 125 -18.38 -28.86 37.94
N THR A 126 -18.55 -29.80 37.00
CA THR A 126 -19.62 -30.84 36.99
C THR A 126 -21.04 -30.30 37.01
N ASP A 127 -21.22 -29.00 36.76
CA ASP A 127 -22.51 -28.32 36.80
C ASP A 127 -23.24 -28.41 35.46
N THR A 128 -24.57 -28.60 35.55
CA THR A 128 -25.43 -28.55 34.36
C THR A 128 -25.66 -27.09 33.97
N LEU A 129 -25.13 -26.70 32.80
CA LEU A 129 -25.28 -25.34 32.27
C LEU A 129 -26.68 -25.14 31.68
N ALA A 130 -27.14 -26.10 30.90
CA ALA A 130 -28.43 -26.05 30.22
C ALA A 130 -29.04 -27.43 29.98
N VAL A 131 -30.37 -27.48 29.93
CA VAL A 131 -31.14 -28.69 29.67
C VAL A 131 -32.31 -28.42 28.73
N GLY A 132 -32.57 -29.35 27.83
CA GLY A 132 -33.82 -29.45 27.11
C GLY A 132 -34.29 -30.90 27.10
N ASP A 133 -35.42 -31.16 27.74
CA ASP A 133 -35.95 -32.51 27.91
C ASP A 133 -36.84 -32.90 26.72
N GLY A 134 -36.56 -34.03 26.07
CA GLY A 134 -37.32 -34.52 24.91
C GLY A 134 -37.38 -33.55 23.71
N ILE A 135 -36.41 -32.63 23.60
CA ILE A 135 -36.45 -31.54 22.62
C ILE A 135 -36.09 -31.97 21.19
N PHE A 136 -35.62 -33.20 20.98
CA PHE A 136 -35.30 -33.74 19.67
C PHE A 136 -36.01 -35.08 19.41
N GLN A 137 -36.70 -35.19 18.27
CA GLN A 137 -37.36 -36.43 17.83
C GLN A 137 -36.46 -37.21 16.87
N LEU A 138 -36.02 -38.40 17.30
CA LEU A 138 -35.14 -39.25 16.51
C LEU A 138 -35.93 -39.99 15.42
N THR A 139 -35.57 -39.76 14.16
CA THR A 139 -36.15 -40.45 13.00
C THR A 139 -35.28 -41.63 12.62
N MET A 140 -35.77 -42.86 12.75
CA MET A 140 -34.94 -44.04 12.46
C MET A 140 -34.57 -44.11 10.97
N PRO A 141 -33.27 -44.26 10.64
CA PRO A 141 -32.84 -44.43 9.26
C PRO A 141 -33.47 -45.68 8.63
N THR A 142 -33.78 -45.59 7.33
CA THR A 142 -34.10 -46.77 6.53
C THR A 142 -32.80 -47.39 6.00
N ALA A 143 -32.75 -48.72 5.88
CA ALA A 143 -31.60 -49.38 5.29
C ALA A 143 -31.39 -48.89 3.84
N ALA A 144 -30.18 -48.46 3.51
CA ALA A 144 -29.84 -47.93 2.19
C ALA A 144 -28.60 -48.63 1.59
N PRO A 145 -28.66 -49.95 1.33
CA PRO A 145 -27.47 -50.73 0.94
C PRO A 145 -26.74 -50.16 -0.28
N GLY A 146 -25.42 -50.10 -0.19
CA GLY A 146 -24.53 -49.64 -1.26
C GLY A 146 -24.31 -48.12 -1.30
N THR A 147 -24.81 -47.36 -0.32
CA THR A 147 -24.61 -45.90 -0.25
C THR A 147 -23.12 -45.53 -0.15
N THR A 148 -22.34 -46.22 0.68
CA THR A 148 -20.88 -46.10 0.78
C THR A 148 -20.17 -46.37 -0.54
N GLY A 149 -20.64 -47.36 -1.32
CA GLY A 149 -20.12 -47.65 -2.65
C GLY A 149 -20.42 -46.55 -3.67
N LYS A 150 -21.61 -45.93 -3.60
CA LYS A 150 -21.95 -44.77 -4.43
C LYS A 150 -21.13 -43.54 -4.07
N MET A 151 -20.93 -43.27 -2.78
CA MET A 151 -20.05 -42.20 -2.30
C MET A 151 -18.62 -42.37 -2.81
N MET A 152 -18.06 -43.58 -2.78
CA MET A 152 -16.75 -43.86 -3.36
C MET A 152 -16.71 -43.54 -4.85
N SER A 153 -17.79 -43.84 -5.59
CA SER A 153 -17.91 -43.47 -7.00
C SER A 153 -17.92 -41.95 -7.19
N ASP A 154 -18.63 -41.20 -6.34
CA ASP A 154 -18.68 -39.74 -6.40
C ASP A 154 -17.33 -39.11 -6.06
N TRP A 155 -16.58 -39.62 -5.07
CA TRP A 155 -15.22 -39.13 -4.80
C TRP A 155 -14.23 -39.41 -5.94
N ARG A 156 -14.36 -40.55 -6.62
CA ARG A 156 -13.55 -40.82 -7.82
C ARG A 156 -13.89 -39.88 -8.97
N ARG A 157 -15.17 -39.51 -9.11
CA ARG A 157 -15.58 -38.48 -10.08
C ARG A 157 -15.01 -37.11 -9.72
N ILE A 158 -15.02 -36.75 -8.44
CA ILE A 158 -14.41 -35.51 -7.92
C ILE A 158 -12.92 -35.49 -8.24
N ASP A 159 -12.20 -36.54 -7.87
CA ASP A 159 -10.78 -36.71 -8.14
C ASP A 159 -10.45 -36.61 -9.64
N SER A 160 -11.19 -37.35 -10.48
CA SER A 160 -11.03 -37.27 -11.94
C SER A 160 -11.30 -35.87 -12.49
N SER A 161 -12.27 -35.14 -11.91
CA SER A 161 -12.57 -33.76 -12.30
C SER A 161 -11.44 -32.82 -11.91
N LEU A 162 -10.86 -32.98 -10.72
CA LEU A 162 -9.71 -32.20 -10.26
C LEU A 162 -8.46 -32.46 -11.12
N HIS A 163 -8.21 -33.72 -11.50
CA HIS A 163 -7.16 -34.06 -12.48
C HIS A 163 -7.40 -33.36 -13.82
N MET A 164 -8.63 -33.37 -14.32
CA MET A 164 -8.96 -32.69 -15.58
C MET A 164 -8.78 -31.18 -15.48
N ILE A 165 -9.27 -30.55 -14.41
CA ILE A 165 -9.07 -29.12 -14.13
C ILE A 165 -7.57 -28.80 -14.11
N SER A 166 -6.80 -29.56 -13.34
CA SER A 166 -5.34 -29.40 -13.22
C SER A 166 -4.62 -29.49 -14.57
N GLN A 167 -4.84 -30.58 -15.32
CA GLN A 167 -4.24 -30.77 -16.64
C GLN A 167 -4.66 -29.69 -17.64
N THR A 168 -5.83 -29.07 -17.42
CA THR A 168 -6.31 -28.02 -18.30
C THR A 168 -5.65 -26.67 -17.99
N LEU A 169 -5.38 -26.38 -16.71
CA LEU A 169 -4.72 -25.15 -16.25
C LEU A 169 -3.22 -25.11 -16.59
N PHE A 170 -2.55 -26.27 -16.58
CA PHE A 170 -1.10 -26.39 -16.77
C PHE A 170 -0.78 -27.21 -18.03
N VAL A 171 -0.48 -26.51 -19.13
CA VAL A 171 -0.17 -27.13 -20.43
C VAL A 171 1.28 -27.62 -20.51
N THR A 172 2.17 -27.04 -19.71
CA THR A 172 3.60 -27.37 -19.66
C THR A 172 4.01 -27.70 -18.23
N PRO A 173 5.05 -28.54 -18.04
CA PRO A 173 5.63 -28.78 -16.73
C PRO A 173 5.99 -27.47 -16.02
N SER A 174 5.46 -27.30 -14.81
CA SER A 174 5.72 -26.13 -13.97
C SER A 174 5.79 -26.54 -12.50
N GLU A 175 6.30 -25.67 -11.63
CA GLU A 175 6.34 -25.95 -10.19
C GLU A 175 4.92 -26.18 -9.66
N GLU A 176 3.97 -25.34 -10.08
CA GLU A 176 2.56 -25.43 -9.72
C GLU A 176 1.92 -26.76 -10.14
N GLN A 177 2.24 -27.23 -11.35
CA GLN A 177 1.76 -28.52 -11.83
C GLN A 177 2.32 -29.68 -11.02
N GLN A 178 3.60 -29.62 -10.61
CA GLN A 178 4.18 -30.63 -9.73
C GLN A 178 3.38 -30.77 -8.44
N PHE A 179 3.05 -29.63 -7.82
CA PHE A 179 2.32 -29.65 -6.57
C PHE A 179 0.95 -30.28 -6.71
N ILE A 180 0.14 -29.85 -7.69
CA ILE A 180 -1.21 -30.40 -7.86
C ILE A 180 -1.13 -31.89 -8.17
N THR A 181 -0.21 -32.29 -9.06
CA THR A 181 -0.03 -33.69 -9.43
C THR A 181 0.32 -34.54 -8.20
N SER A 182 1.18 -34.01 -7.31
CA SER A 182 1.60 -34.73 -6.11
C SER A 182 0.50 -34.85 -5.07
N LEU A 183 -0.32 -33.80 -4.91
CA LEU A 183 -1.48 -33.80 -4.03
C LEU A 183 -2.55 -34.78 -4.50
N LEU A 184 -2.87 -34.76 -5.80
CA LEU A 184 -3.81 -35.70 -6.40
C LEU A 184 -3.32 -37.14 -6.34
N ALA A 185 -2.01 -37.39 -6.42
CA ALA A 185 -1.46 -38.73 -6.20
C ALA A 185 -1.71 -39.26 -4.76
N GLY A 186 -1.78 -38.39 -3.76
CA GLY A 186 -2.19 -38.76 -2.40
C GLY A 186 -3.69 -39.11 -2.30
N MET A 187 -4.54 -38.40 -3.06
CA MET A 187 -5.95 -38.79 -3.21
C MET A 187 -6.10 -40.11 -3.96
N ASP A 188 -5.30 -40.30 -5.01
CA ASP A 188 -5.32 -41.51 -5.83
C ASP A 188 -5.00 -42.76 -4.98
N SER A 189 -4.01 -42.65 -4.08
CA SER A 189 -3.63 -43.77 -3.21
C SER A 189 -4.73 -44.13 -2.20
N LEU A 190 -5.55 -43.17 -1.76
CA LEU A 190 -6.72 -43.42 -0.92
C LEU A 190 -7.90 -44.00 -1.72
N LEU A 191 -8.19 -43.48 -2.91
CA LEU A 191 -9.41 -43.76 -3.68
C LEU A 191 -9.29 -44.97 -4.61
N TYR A 192 -8.09 -45.24 -5.13
CA TYR A 192 -7.82 -46.34 -6.08
C TYR A 192 -6.76 -47.32 -5.58
N GLY A 193 -6.11 -47.04 -4.45
CA GLY A 193 -5.08 -47.90 -3.89
C GLY A 193 -5.59 -49.30 -3.54
N ALA A 194 -4.65 -50.24 -3.42
CA ALA A 194 -4.88 -51.59 -2.91
C ALA A 194 -4.33 -51.78 -1.49
N ASP A 195 -3.76 -50.73 -0.88
CA ASP A 195 -3.26 -50.79 0.49
C ASP A 195 -4.41 -51.06 1.48
N SER A 196 -4.10 -51.71 2.59
CA SER A 196 -5.06 -51.94 3.69
C SER A 196 -5.71 -50.67 4.23
N LEU A 197 -5.09 -49.51 4.04
CA LEU A 197 -5.58 -48.20 4.46
C LEU A 197 -6.34 -47.45 3.34
N SER A 198 -6.44 -48.01 2.14
CA SER A 198 -7.22 -47.43 1.04
C SER A 198 -8.72 -47.66 1.23
N PHE A 199 -9.55 -46.73 0.73
CA PHE A 199 -11.00 -46.82 0.84
C PHE A 199 -11.58 -48.11 0.24
N PRO A 200 -11.16 -48.57 -0.96
CA PRO A 200 -11.67 -49.82 -1.52
C PRO A 200 -11.35 -51.04 -0.67
N SER A 201 -10.13 -51.13 -0.11
CA SER A 201 -9.71 -52.25 0.73
C SER A 201 -10.46 -52.28 2.06
N VAL A 202 -10.67 -51.13 2.69
CA VAL A 202 -11.44 -51.05 3.93
C VAL A 202 -12.91 -51.37 3.71
N LEU A 203 -13.50 -50.86 2.62
CA LEU A 203 -14.88 -51.18 2.26
C LEU A 203 -15.06 -52.69 2.00
N ALA A 204 -14.11 -53.31 1.31
CA ALA A 204 -14.11 -54.75 1.06
C ALA A 204 -13.96 -55.57 2.36
N SER A 205 -13.06 -55.18 3.26
CA SER A 205 -12.91 -55.84 4.57
C SER A 205 -14.19 -55.70 5.41
N LEU A 206 -14.79 -54.51 5.51
CA LEU A 206 -16.06 -54.35 6.23
C LEU A 206 -17.19 -55.19 5.65
N GLY A 207 -17.29 -55.30 4.32
CA GLY A 207 -18.30 -56.12 3.68
C GLY A 207 -18.16 -57.62 3.97
N VAL A 208 -16.96 -58.10 4.28
CA VAL A 208 -16.67 -59.52 4.60
C VAL A 208 -16.71 -59.76 6.11
N ASP A 209 -16.06 -58.91 6.89
CA ASP A 209 -15.78 -59.11 8.30
C ASP A 209 -16.89 -58.55 9.21
N GLN A 210 -17.58 -57.49 8.77
CA GLN A 210 -18.56 -56.73 9.58
C GLN A 210 -19.73 -56.16 8.73
N PRO A 211 -20.51 -57.01 8.03
CA PRO A 211 -21.56 -56.55 7.11
C PRO A 211 -22.68 -55.76 7.79
N GLU A 212 -22.95 -56.01 9.08
CA GLU A 212 -23.94 -55.24 9.85
C GLU A 212 -23.49 -53.78 10.03
N ILE A 213 -22.20 -53.57 10.33
CA ILE A 213 -21.62 -52.23 10.47
C ILE A 213 -21.66 -51.47 9.15
N LEU A 214 -21.36 -52.15 8.03
CA LEU A 214 -21.48 -51.55 6.70
C LEU A 214 -22.93 -51.10 6.41
N SER A 215 -23.92 -51.92 6.78
CA SER A 215 -25.33 -51.58 6.57
C SER A 215 -25.81 -50.38 7.41
N ILE A 216 -25.23 -50.19 8.60
CA ILE A 216 -25.49 -49.02 9.46
C ILE A 216 -24.85 -47.77 8.85
N LEU A 217 -23.60 -47.86 8.38
CA LEU A 217 -22.92 -46.74 7.71
C LEU A 217 -23.69 -46.29 6.47
N ASP A 218 -24.14 -47.25 5.65
CA ASP A 218 -24.97 -46.99 4.49
C ASP A 218 -26.27 -46.24 4.85
N ALA A 219 -26.96 -46.68 5.91
CA ALA A 219 -28.18 -46.04 6.39
C ALA A 219 -27.95 -44.64 6.95
N VAL A 220 -26.88 -44.42 7.73
CA VAL A 220 -26.57 -43.08 8.28
C VAL A 220 -26.10 -42.12 7.20
N TYR A 221 -25.23 -42.53 6.29
CA TYR A 221 -24.76 -41.65 5.21
C TYR A 221 -25.89 -41.22 4.26
N SER A 222 -26.88 -42.10 4.01
CA SER A 222 -28.08 -41.71 3.27
C SER A 222 -29.00 -40.81 4.11
N ALA A 223 -29.22 -41.12 5.39
CA ALA A 223 -30.17 -40.37 6.21
C ALA A 223 -29.65 -38.98 6.63
N SER A 224 -28.33 -38.82 6.78
CA SER A 224 -27.71 -37.54 7.17
C SER A 224 -27.59 -36.53 6.01
N GLY A 225 -27.89 -36.92 4.76
CA GLY A 225 -27.72 -36.07 3.57
C GLY A 225 -26.28 -36.00 3.04
N VAL A 226 -25.39 -36.75 3.68
CA VAL A 226 -23.95 -36.83 3.39
C VAL A 226 -23.69 -37.35 1.98
N TYR A 227 -24.41 -38.39 1.56
CA TYR A 227 -24.30 -38.93 0.20
C TYR A 227 -24.78 -37.90 -0.83
N GLU A 228 -25.95 -37.30 -0.61
CA GLU A 228 -26.53 -36.28 -1.48
C GLU A 228 -25.57 -35.09 -1.66
N GLN A 229 -24.91 -34.65 -0.58
CA GLN A 229 -23.89 -33.61 -0.65
C GLN A 229 -22.67 -34.04 -1.48
N SER A 230 -22.15 -35.25 -1.28
CA SER A 230 -21.04 -35.77 -2.10
C SER A 230 -21.40 -35.87 -3.59
N HIS A 231 -22.65 -36.23 -3.88
CA HIS A 231 -23.16 -36.32 -5.23
C HIS A 231 -23.25 -34.95 -5.89
N VAL A 232 -23.75 -33.94 -5.16
CA VAL A 232 -23.79 -32.54 -5.62
C VAL A 232 -22.37 -32.02 -5.89
N ILE A 233 -21.40 -32.30 -5.02
CA ILE A 233 -19.99 -31.93 -5.22
C ILE A 233 -19.44 -32.58 -6.51
N ALA A 234 -19.71 -33.87 -6.71
CA ALA A 234 -19.24 -34.60 -7.89
C ALA A 234 -19.86 -34.09 -9.19
N ASP A 235 -21.16 -33.85 -9.23
CA ASP A 235 -21.86 -33.29 -10.40
C ASP A 235 -21.34 -31.88 -10.72
N TYR A 236 -21.11 -31.07 -9.69
CA TYR A 236 -20.63 -29.70 -9.85
C TYR A 236 -19.21 -29.65 -10.40
N LEU A 237 -18.27 -30.39 -9.79
CA LEU A 237 -16.89 -30.42 -10.27
C LEU A 237 -16.78 -31.06 -11.65
N SER A 238 -17.64 -32.03 -11.98
CA SER A 238 -17.73 -32.57 -13.34
C SER A 238 -18.16 -31.50 -14.33
N LEU A 239 -19.19 -30.70 -13.99
CA LEU A 239 -19.65 -29.59 -14.84
C LEU A 239 -18.57 -28.53 -15.03
N VAL A 240 -17.85 -28.17 -13.96
CA VAL A 240 -16.70 -27.25 -14.04
C VAL A 240 -15.66 -27.85 -14.98
N ALA A 241 -15.22 -29.09 -14.74
CA ALA A 241 -14.22 -29.78 -15.54
C ALA A 241 -14.61 -29.86 -17.02
N ASP A 242 -15.87 -30.17 -17.34
CA ASP A 242 -16.40 -30.25 -18.71
C ASP A 242 -16.47 -28.88 -19.40
N SER A 243 -16.63 -27.78 -18.64
CA SER A 243 -16.67 -26.43 -19.20
C SER A 243 -15.29 -25.88 -19.62
N ILE A 244 -14.19 -26.41 -19.05
CA ILE A 244 -12.84 -25.91 -19.33
C ILE A 244 -12.36 -26.27 -20.75
N PRO A 245 -12.54 -27.51 -21.26
CA PRO A 245 -12.19 -27.86 -22.63
C PRO A 245 -12.93 -27.02 -23.69
N SER A 246 -14.18 -26.62 -23.43
CA SER A 246 -14.93 -25.72 -24.33
C SER A 246 -14.42 -24.28 -24.29
N ALA A 247 -13.92 -23.80 -23.15
CA ALA A 247 -13.28 -22.49 -23.03
C ALA A 247 -11.85 -22.46 -23.61
N ARG A 248 -11.22 -23.64 -23.80
CA ARG A 248 -9.87 -23.76 -24.34
C ARG A 248 -9.71 -23.34 -25.79
N TYR A 249 -10.83 -23.29 -26.52
CA TYR A 249 -10.90 -22.59 -27.79
C TYR A 249 -11.52 -21.24 -27.46
N SER A 250 -10.73 -20.17 -27.47
CA SER A 250 -11.31 -18.83 -27.48
C SER A 250 -12.37 -18.75 -28.60
N ARG A 251 -13.23 -17.73 -28.61
CA ARG A 251 -14.15 -17.49 -29.75
C ARG A 251 -13.47 -17.58 -31.12
N ASN A 252 -12.14 -17.44 -31.17
CA ASN A 252 -11.30 -17.48 -32.37
C ASN A 252 -10.54 -18.80 -32.60
N GLY A 253 -10.70 -19.82 -31.75
CA GLY A 253 -10.13 -21.16 -31.95
C GLY A 253 -8.65 -21.30 -31.57
N GLU A 254 -8.07 -20.34 -30.87
CA GLU A 254 -6.70 -20.39 -30.36
C GLU A 254 -6.65 -21.07 -28.99
N ALA A 255 -5.61 -21.87 -28.74
CA ALA A 255 -5.38 -22.49 -27.44
C ALA A 255 -4.95 -21.44 -26.41
N LEU A 256 -5.49 -21.53 -25.19
CA LEU A 256 -5.14 -20.66 -24.06
C LEU A 256 -3.63 -20.42 -23.96
N ALA A 257 -3.23 -19.15 -23.86
CA ALA A 257 -1.83 -18.74 -23.85
C ALA A 257 -1.11 -19.29 -22.61
N GLN A 258 0.15 -19.69 -22.79
CA GLN A 258 1.00 -20.22 -21.73
C GLN A 258 1.77 -19.10 -21.02
N GLY A 259 1.87 -19.17 -19.69
CA GLY A 259 2.78 -18.35 -18.89
C GLY A 259 2.12 -17.24 -18.09
N THR A 260 2.94 -16.35 -17.54
CA THR A 260 2.49 -15.16 -16.81
C THR A 260 1.85 -14.12 -17.72
N VAL A 261 1.87 -14.30 -19.05
CA VAL A 261 1.27 -13.39 -20.03
C VAL A 261 0.05 -14.07 -20.64
N LEU A 262 -1.13 -13.54 -20.36
CA LEU A 262 -2.42 -14.09 -20.77
C LEU A 262 -3.14 -13.10 -21.69
N THR A 263 -4.16 -13.59 -22.41
CA THR A 263 -5.22 -12.69 -22.90
C THR A 263 -6.03 -12.18 -21.72
N ASP A 264 -6.72 -11.06 -21.90
CA ASP A 264 -7.64 -10.53 -20.90
C ASP A 264 -8.83 -11.46 -20.65
N GLU A 265 -9.36 -12.12 -21.69
CA GLU A 265 -10.39 -13.16 -21.57
C GLU A 265 -9.91 -14.35 -20.71
N ASP A 266 -8.67 -14.84 -20.93
CA ASP A 266 -8.09 -15.94 -20.16
C ASP A 266 -7.88 -15.54 -18.69
N LEU A 267 -7.39 -14.31 -18.46
CA LEU A 267 -7.19 -13.79 -17.11
C LEU A 267 -8.53 -13.62 -16.40
N ALA A 268 -9.51 -12.99 -17.06
CA ALA A 268 -10.87 -12.85 -16.56
C ALA A 268 -11.43 -14.22 -16.17
N TRP A 269 -11.46 -15.17 -17.10
CA TRP A 269 -11.98 -16.52 -16.86
C TRP A 269 -11.35 -17.19 -15.63
N ARG A 270 -10.02 -17.11 -15.48
CA ARG A 270 -9.31 -17.66 -14.30
C ARG A 270 -9.71 -16.97 -13.00
N MET A 271 -9.89 -15.65 -13.01
CA MET A 271 -10.34 -14.89 -11.83
C MET A 271 -11.81 -15.16 -11.49
N GLN A 272 -12.68 -15.35 -12.49
CA GLN A 272 -14.07 -15.75 -12.25
C GLN A 272 -14.14 -17.17 -11.69
N LEU A 273 -13.32 -18.09 -12.22
CA LEU A 273 -13.22 -19.46 -11.72
C LEU A 273 -12.69 -19.49 -10.27
N TYR A 274 -11.74 -18.64 -9.91
CA TYR A 274 -11.31 -18.46 -8.52
C TYR A 274 -12.51 -18.18 -7.60
N VAL A 275 -13.37 -17.23 -7.95
CA VAL A 275 -14.54 -16.88 -7.15
C VAL A 275 -15.48 -18.07 -7.05
N VAL A 276 -15.74 -18.77 -8.16
CA VAL A 276 -16.63 -19.93 -8.15
C VAL A 276 -16.08 -21.07 -7.30
N VAL A 277 -14.79 -21.41 -7.43
CA VAL A 277 -14.19 -22.49 -6.63
C VAL A 277 -14.13 -22.11 -5.15
N LYS A 278 -13.80 -20.85 -4.84
CA LYS A 278 -13.82 -20.31 -3.47
C LYS A 278 -15.23 -20.40 -2.87
N GLU A 279 -16.25 -19.92 -3.58
CA GLU A 279 -17.62 -19.96 -3.11
C GLU A 279 -18.15 -21.39 -2.99
N PHE A 280 -17.85 -22.27 -3.95
CA PHE A 280 -18.17 -23.69 -3.86
C PHE A 280 -17.53 -24.34 -2.63
N GLY A 281 -16.24 -24.07 -2.39
CA GLY A 281 -15.54 -24.59 -1.25
C GLY A 281 -16.08 -24.06 0.09
N ASN A 282 -16.56 -22.82 0.14
CA ASN A 282 -17.19 -22.22 1.32
C ASN A 282 -18.64 -22.69 1.55
N THR A 283 -19.42 -22.86 0.48
CA THR A 283 -20.86 -23.13 0.56
C THR A 283 -21.21 -24.61 0.51
N VAL A 284 -20.36 -25.42 -0.10
CA VAL A 284 -20.59 -26.85 -0.28
C VAL A 284 -19.55 -27.67 0.46
N VAL A 285 -18.26 -27.49 0.19
CA VAL A 285 -17.21 -28.38 0.73
C VAL A 285 -17.04 -28.21 2.25
N THR A 286 -16.86 -26.99 2.74
CA THR A 286 -16.66 -26.73 4.18
C THR A 286 -17.85 -27.22 5.02
N PRO A 287 -19.12 -26.88 4.69
CA PRO A 287 -20.27 -27.37 5.47
C PRO A 287 -20.44 -28.89 5.36
N THR A 288 -20.08 -29.49 4.22
CA THR A 288 -20.08 -30.95 4.05
C THR A 288 -19.03 -31.59 4.93
N ALA A 289 -17.78 -31.11 4.91
CA ALA A 289 -16.70 -31.59 5.77
C ALA A 289 -17.06 -31.48 7.25
N GLN A 290 -17.69 -30.37 7.65
CA GLN A 290 -18.23 -30.21 9.01
C GLN A 290 -19.33 -31.24 9.33
N THR A 291 -20.29 -31.41 8.42
CA THR A 291 -21.40 -32.39 8.56
C THR A 291 -20.87 -33.82 8.69
N TYR A 292 -19.84 -34.17 7.91
CA TYR A 292 -19.16 -35.46 8.03
C TYR A 292 -18.39 -35.58 9.34
N GLY A 293 -17.60 -34.58 9.71
CA GLY A 293 -16.91 -34.53 11.00
C GLY A 293 -17.87 -34.79 12.17
N TYR A 294 -19.09 -34.24 12.11
CA TYR A 294 -20.17 -34.52 13.05
C TYR A 294 -20.62 -35.99 13.03
N VAL A 295 -20.96 -36.54 11.86
CA VAL A 295 -21.35 -37.96 11.71
C VAL A 295 -20.28 -38.88 12.27
N THR A 296 -19.01 -38.57 12.01
CA THR A 296 -17.87 -39.38 12.45
C THR A 296 -17.64 -39.30 13.96
N GLY A 297 -17.83 -38.15 14.59
CA GLY A 297 -17.79 -38.02 16.06
C GLY A 297 -18.86 -38.88 16.74
N ALA A 298 -20.03 -39.05 16.11
CA ALA A 298 -21.09 -39.93 16.62
C ALA A 298 -20.76 -41.43 16.55
N PHE A 299 -19.90 -41.85 15.61
CA PHE A 299 -19.47 -43.26 15.43
C PHE A 299 -18.12 -43.59 16.09
N GLY A 300 -17.16 -42.67 16.00
CA GLY A 300 -15.75 -42.87 16.34
C GLY A 300 -15.48 -43.05 17.83
N LEU A 301 -16.37 -42.54 18.69
CA LEU A 301 -16.24 -42.71 20.14
C LEU A 301 -16.49 -44.15 20.62
N PHE A 302 -17.08 -45.03 19.78
CA PHE A 302 -17.54 -46.35 20.23
C PHE A 302 -17.13 -47.55 19.36
N TYR A 303 -16.81 -47.37 18.06
CA TYR A 303 -16.67 -48.54 17.15
C TYR A 303 -15.37 -48.64 16.31
N ASN A 304 -14.38 -47.76 16.49
CA ASN A 304 -13.06 -47.83 15.82
C ASN A 304 -13.13 -48.24 14.32
N ILE A 305 -14.06 -47.64 13.56
CA ILE A 305 -14.36 -48.03 12.18
C ILE A 305 -13.40 -47.31 11.23
N PRO A 306 -12.48 -48.01 10.53
CA PRO A 306 -11.48 -47.36 9.66
C PRO A 306 -12.09 -46.62 8.46
N LEU A 307 -13.28 -47.03 7.98
CA LEU A 307 -13.93 -46.39 6.82
C LEU A 307 -14.31 -44.95 7.11
N VAL A 308 -14.76 -44.68 8.33
CA VAL A 308 -15.15 -43.34 8.81
C VAL A 308 -13.94 -42.39 8.84
N ALA A 309 -12.79 -42.91 9.27
CA ALA A 309 -11.52 -42.22 9.25
C ALA A 309 -11.06 -41.88 7.82
N ILE A 310 -11.18 -42.82 6.88
CA ILE A 310 -10.76 -42.61 5.50
C ILE A 310 -11.71 -41.63 4.78
N SER A 311 -13.03 -41.72 5.00
CA SER A 311 -13.99 -40.73 4.47
C SER A 311 -13.65 -39.30 4.89
N ASN A 312 -13.29 -39.11 6.17
CA ASN A 312 -12.88 -37.80 6.67
C ASN A 312 -11.53 -37.37 6.13
N ALA A 313 -10.56 -38.28 6.01
CA ALA A 313 -9.28 -37.97 5.41
C ALA A 313 -9.47 -37.49 3.96
N ILE A 314 -10.31 -38.19 3.17
CA ILE A 314 -10.66 -37.81 1.81
C ILE A 314 -11.30 -36.42 1.77
N LEU A 315 -12.30 -36.15 2.63
CA LEU A 315 -12.96 -34.84 2.64
C LEU A 315 -12.07 -33.71 3.14
N SER A 316 -11.18 -33.99 4.09
CA SER A 316 -10.21 -33.00 4.58
C SER A 316 -9.18 -32.69 3.49
N VAL A 317 -8.76 -33.72 2.73
CA VAL A 317 -7.91 -33.52 1.57
C VAL A 317 -8.68 -32.75 0.49
N ILE A 318 -9.94 -33.06 0.19
CA ILE A 318 -10.76 -32.31 -0.77
C ILE A 318 -10.94 -30.86 -0.31
N ASP A 319 -11.27 -30.62 0.95
CA ASP A 319 -11.40 -29.28 1.53
C ASP A 319 -10.09 -28.50 1.40
N PHE A 320 -8.98 -29.11 1.78
CA PHE A 320 -7.66 -28.52 1.62
C PHE A 320 -7.32 -28.24 0.15
N VAL A 321 -7.52 -29.21 -0.74
CA VAL A 321 -7.28 -29.07 -2.18
C VAL A 321 -8.13 -27.93 -2.73
N VAL A 322 -9.43 -27.92 -2.49
CA VAL A 322 -10.36 -26.95 -3.07
C VAL A 322 -10.17 -25.56 -2.44
N ASN A 323 -10.28 -25.45 -1.10
CA ASN A 323 -10.32 -24.16 -0.41
C ASN A 323 -8.95 -23.52 -0.18
N LYS A 324 -7.89 -24.32 -0.05
CA LYS A 324 -6.56 -23.79 0.28
C LYS A 324 -5.62 -23.84 -0.92
N PHE A 325 -5.71 -24.89 -1.72
CA PHE A 325 -4.72 -25.14 -2.75
C PHE A 325 -5.13 -24.58 -4.12
N VAL A 326 -6.25 -25.03 -4.66
CA VAL A 326 -6.78 -24.64 -5.98
C VAL A 326 -7.05 -23.14 -5.99
N VAL A 327 -7.73 -22.61 -4.96
CA VAL A 327 -7.98 -21.16 -4.78
C VAL A 327 -6.66 -20.37 -4.74
N ALA A 328 -5.61 -20.90 -4.11
CA ALA A 328 -4.31 -20.24 -4.04
C ALA A 328 -3.52 -20.26 -5.35
N LEU A 329 -3.91 -21.09 -6.32
CA LEU A 329 -3.23 -21.17 -7.61
C LEU A 329 -3.85 -20.28 -8.69
N PHE A 330 -5.01 -19.69 -8.42
CA PHE A 330 -5.65 -18.76 -9.34
C PHE A 330 -5.29 -17.29 -9.03
N PRO A 331 -5.33 -16.41 -10.05
CA PRO A 331 -5.35 -14.97 -9.83
C PRO A 331 -6.55 -14.61 -8.95
N ALA A 332 -6.26 -14.06 -7.78
CA ALA A 332 -7.24 -13.70 -6.76
C ALA A 332 -7.48 -12.19 -6.72
N THR A 333 -6.46 -11.39 -7.07
CA THR A 333 -6.50 -9.93 -7.02
C THR A 333 -5.93 -9.31 -8.28
N LEU A 334 -6.52 -8.18 -8.69
CA LEU A 334 -5.89 -7.24 -9.63
C LEU A 334 -5.06 -6.24 -8.83
N ASP A 335 -3.74 -6.24 -9.05
CA ASP A 335 -2.81 -5.34 -8.37
C ASP A 335 -2.78 -3.96 -9.02
N SER A 336 -2.83 -3.91 -10.35
CA SER A 336 -2.87 -2.66 -11.09
C SER A 336 -3.46 -2.81 -12.48
N MET A 337 -3.98 -1.70 -12.99
CA MET A 337 -4.47 -1.54 -14.36
C MET A 337 -3.88 -0.24 -14.92
N THR A 338 -3.11 -0.31 -15.99
CA THR A 338 -2.47 0.87 -16.59
C THR A 338 -3.05 1.14 -17.97
N LEU A 339 -3.20 2.41 -18.31
CA LEU A 339 -3.64 2.89 -19.61
C LEU A 339 -2.50 3.67 -20.27
N SER A 340 -2.25 3.37 -21.54
CA SER A 340 -1.23 4.03 -22.35
C SER A 340 -1.72 4.20 -23.78
N PHE A 341 -1.16 5.18 -24.48
CA PHE A 341 -1.46 5.49 -25.88
C PHE A 341 -0.17 5.45 -26.69
N ALA A 342 -0.30 5.11 -27.98
CA ALA A 342 0.84 5.19 -28.90
C ALA A 342 1.31 6.63 -29.15
N ALA A 343 0.40 7.60 -29.03
CA ALA A 343 0.65 9.03 -29.13
C ALA A 343 -0.32 9.79 -28.21
N ASP A 344 0.12 10.93 -27.69
CA ASP A 344 -0.69 11.80 -26.83
C ASP A 344 -1.62 12.73 -27.64
N THR A 345 -1.52 12.69 -28.97
CA THR A 345 -2.32 13.44 -29.94
C THR A 345 -3.05 12.50 -30.90
N ILE A 346 -4.25 12.89 -31.34
CA ILE A 346 -5.11 12.15 -32.27
C ILE A 346 -5.54 13.12 -33.38
N ASP A 347 -5.35 12.71 -34.63
CA ASP A 347 -5.85 13.46 -35.78
C ASP A 347 -7.39 13.48 -35.83
N LEU A 348 -7.95 14.50 -36.48
CA LEU A 348 -9.39 14.61 -36.64
C LEU A 348 -9.96 13.36 -37.34
N ASN A 349 -10.95 12.74 -36.71
CA ASN A 349 -11.61 11.49 -37.12
C ASN A 349 -10.74 10.21 -37.02
N GLU A 350 -9.57 10.26 -36.41
CA GLU A 350 -8.78 9.05 -36.11
C GLU A 350 -9.12 8.49 -34.72
N ALA A 351 -8.89 7.18 -34.56
CA ALA A 351 -8.98 6.50 -33.28
C ALA A 351 -7.60 6.43 -32.64
N ALA A 352 -7.52 6.68 -31.33
CA ALA A 352 -6.32 6.48 -30.55
C ALA A 352 -5.94 5.00 -30.57
N SER A 353 -4.66 4.70 -30.79
CA SER A 353 -4.14 3.36 -30.53
C SER A 353 -3.87 3.22 -29.03
N THR A 354 -4.78 2.53 -28.33
CA THR A 354 -4.72 2.33 -26.88
C THR A 354 -4.07 1.00 -26.51
N THR A 355 -3.35 0.97 -25.39
CA THR A 355 -2.94 -0.25 -24.71
C THR A 355 -3.29 -0.16 -23.24
N ILE A 356 -4.15 -1.07 -22.77
CA ILE A 356 -4.46 -1.27 -21.36
C ILE A 356 -3.78 -2.55 -20.89
N MET A 357 -2.97 -2.47 -19.84
CA MET A 357 -2.32 -3.62 -19.21
C MET A 357 -2.92 -3.89 -17.84
N LEU A 358 -3.25 -5.15 -17.60
CA LEU A 358 -3.71 -5.69 -16.32
C LEU A 358 -2.58 -6.46 -15.66
N TYR A 359 -2.43 -6.31 -14.35
CA TYR A 359 -1.51 -7.09 -13.53
C TYR A 359 -2.28 -7.72 -12.38
N ALA A 360 -2.21 -9.03 -12.26
CA ALA A 360 -2.89 -9.81 -11.25
C ALA A 360 -1.92 -10.71 -10.48
N ARG A 361 -2.32 -11.15 -9.29
CA ARG A 361 -1.58 -12.13 -8.51
C ARG A 361 -2.52 -13.05 -7.73
N ASN A 362 -1.96 -14.14 -7.22
CA ASN A 362 -2.66 -15.02 -6.31
C ASN A 362 -2.50 -14.52 -4.88
N ASN A 363 -3.31 -15.07 -3.98
CA ASN A 363 -3.22 -14.82 -2.56
C ASN A 363 -3.07 -16.16 -1.81
N PRO A 364 -1.88 -16.79 -1.88
CA PRO A 364 -1.68 -18.08 -1.25
C PRO A 364 -1.77 -17.93 0.27
N PRO A 365 -2.64 -18.68 0.97
CA PRO A 365 -2.59 -18.70 2.41
C PRO A 365 -1.26 -19.34 2.84
N PRO A 366 -0.70 -18.94 4.00
CA PRO A 366 0.43 -19.66 4.57
C PRO A 366 -0.03 -21.09 4.88
N ILE A 367 0.54 -22.06 4.17
CA ILE A 367 0.22 -23.49 4.32
C ILE A 367 1.51 -24.24 4.62
N GLY A 368 1.72 -24.62 5.88
CA GLY A 368 2.74 -25.59 6.24
C GLY A 368 2.23 -27.04 6.16
N LEU A 369 3.13 -28.00 6.00
CA LEU A 369 2.81 -29.44 6.12
C LEU A 369 2.17 -29.77 7.50
N ASN A 370 2.61 -29.07 8.55
CA ASN A 370 2.02 -29.19 9.88
C ASN A 370 0.58 -28.64 9.94
N ASP A 371 0.22 -27.67 9.10
CA ASP A 371 -1.15 -27.17 9.00
C ASP A 371 -2.04 -28.17 8.28
N LEU A 372 -1.53 -28.88 7.27
CA LEU A 372 -2.25 -29.99 6.64
C LEU A 372 -2.52 -31.13 7.63
N VAL A 373 -1.49 -31.54 8.39
CA VAL A 373 -1.65 -32.55 9.46
C VAL A 373 -2.59 -32.04 10.55
N GLY A 374 -2.46 -30.78 10.96
CA GLY A 374 -3.35 -30.15 11.94
C GLY A 374 -4.80 -30.07 11.45
N GLN A 375 -5.03 -29.71 10.19
CA GLN A 375 -6.36 -29.67 9.58
C GLN A 375 -6.97 -31.07 9.45
N LEU A 376 -6.18 -32.08 9.05
CA LEU A 376 -6.61 -33.47 9.06
C LEU A 376 -7.04 -33.89 10.47
N LEU A 377 -6.21 -33.64 11.48
CA LEU A 377 -6.53 -33.98 12.87
C LEU A 377 -7.76 -33.22 13.40
N ASN A 378 -7.90 -31.94 13.03
CA ASN A 378 -9.02 -31.09 13.45
C ASN A 378 -10.35 -31.47 12.78
N ALA A 379 -10.34 -31.70 11.46
CA ALA A 379 -11.51 -32.11 10.68
C ALA A 379 -12.03 -33.49 11.11
N MET A 380 -11.14 -34.34 11.63
CA MET A 380 -11.50 -35.62 12.21
C MET A 380 -12.03 -35.53 13.65
N GLY A 381 -12.14 -34.31 14.23
CA GLY A 381 -12.74 -34.07 15.55
C GLY A 381 -11.78 -34.24 16.74
N PHE A 382 -10.46 -34.32 16.51
CA PHE A 382 -9.46 -34.58 17.54
C PHE A 382 -8.78 -33.33 18.11
N ALA A 383 -9.15 -32.14 17.64
CA ALA A 383 -8.59 -30.86 18.08
C ALA A 383 -8.76 -30.60 19.58
N ASN A 384 -9.84 -31.13 20.16
CA ASN A 384 -10.19 -30.92 21.56
C ASN A 384 -9.58 -32.04 22.41
N THR A 385 -8.71 -31.66 23.35
CA THR A 385 -8.22 -32.55 24.40
C THR A 385 -9.38 -33.06 25.23
N PHE A 386 -9.80 -34.30 25.00
CA PHE A 386 -10.71 -35.00 25.91
C PHE A 386 -10.08 -35.03 27.31
N VAL A 387 -10.80 -34.53 28.31
CA VAL A 387 -10.40 -34.61 29.73
C VAL A 387 -10.30 -36.08 30.20
N GLN A 388 -11.03 -36.99 29.53
CA GLN A 388 -10.89 -38.45 29.60
C GLN A 388 -11.17 -39.06 28.22
N PRO A 389 -10.18 -39.62 27.51
CA PRO A 389 -10.41 -40.26 26.22
C PRO A 389 -11.25 -41.55 26.38
N PRO A 390 -12.23 -41.80 25.50
CA PRO A 390 -13.02 -43.03 25.54
C PRO A 390 -12.15 -44.29 25.35
N PRO A 391 -12.62 -45.47 25.79
CA PRO A 391 -11.98 -46.75 25.44
C PRO A 391 -11.84 -46.89 23.91
N GLY A 392 -10.64 -47.20 23.42
CA GLY A 392 -10.34 -47.33 21.98
C GLY A 392 -9.78 -46.06 21.31
N TYR A 393 -9.77 -44.91 22.00
CA TYR A 393 -9.29 -43.64 21.47
C TYR A 393 -7.84 -43.68 20.96
N SER A 394 -6.92 -44.30 21.71
CA SER A 394 -5.51 -44.38 21.32
C SER A 394 -5.30 -45.24 20.08
N GLU A 395 -6.12 -46.27 19.88
CA GLU A 395 -6.05 -47.17 18.72
C GLU A 395 -6.57 -46.46 17.47
N LEU A 396 -7.67 -45.72 17.58
CA LEU A 396 -8.20 -44.87 16.51
C LEU A 396 -7.18 -43.78 16.14
N LYS A 397 -6.62 -43.07 17.14
CA LYS A 397 -5.59 -42.04 16.91
C LYS A 397 -4.38 -42.60 16.15
N ASN A 398 -3.91 -43.80 16.51
CA ASN A 398 -2.77 -44.42 15.82
C ASN A 398 -3.11 -44.80 14.38
N LYS A 399 -4.27 -45.41 14.12
CA LYS A 399 -4.72 -45.70 12.74
C LYS A 399 -4.86 -44.45 11.89
N LEU A 400 -5.23 -43.32 12.51
CA LEU A 400 -5.32 -42.03 11.83
C LEU A 400 -3.95 -41.44 11.49
N LEU A 401 -2.97 -41.60 12.38
CA LEU A 401 -1.59 -41.27 12.08
C LEU A 401 -1.07 -42.14 10.93
N ASP A 402 -1.41 -43.44 10.91
CA ASP A 402 -1.02 -44.35 9.82
C ASP A 402 -1.62 -43.88 8.46
N VAL A 403 -2.88 -43.45 8.42
CA VAL A 403 -3.51 -42.89 7.21
C VAL A 403 -2.84 -41.58 6.79
N ALA A 404 -2.54 -40.69 7.74
CA ALA A 404 -1.87 -39.42 7.44
C ALA A 404 -0.45 -39.66 6.91
N GLU A 405 0.32 -40.59 7.51
CA GLU A 405 1.63 -41.00 7.03
C GLU A 405 1.56 -41.64 5.64
N PHE A 406 0.54 -42.45 5.38
CA PHE A 406 0.29 -43.05 4.06
C PHE A 406 0.02 -42.01 2.97
N VAL A 407 -0.84 -41.01 3.24
CA VAL A 407 -1.10 -39.91 2.28
C VAL A 407 0.15 -39.08 2.06
N THR A 408 0.84 -38.70 3.14
CA THR A 408 2.01 -37.83 3.07
C THR A 408 3.17 -38.51 2.32
N SER A 409 3.38 -39.81 2.55
CA SER A 409 4.39 -40.60 1.81
C SER A 409 4.03 -40.76 0.33
N SER A 410 2.74 -40.94 0.00
CA SER A 410 2.27 -40.97 -1.39
C SER A 410 2.56 -39.65 -2.11
N MET A 411 2.27 -38.51 -1.46
CA MET A 411 2.58 -37.18 -1.99
C MET A 411 4.08 -36.98 -2.20
N GLN A 412 4.92 -37.31 -1.20
CA GLN A 412 6.37 -37.20 -1.29
C GLN A 412 6.96 -38.06 -2.42
N SER A 413 6.41 -39.26 -2.63
CA SER A 413 6.80 -40.15 -3.73
C SER A 413 6.45 -39.53 -5.09
N ALA A 414 5.28 -38.91 -5.22
CA ALA A 414 4.86 -38.23 -6.44
C ALA A 414 5.71 -36.97 -6.72
N PHE A 415 6.03 -36.18 -5.69
CA PHE A 415 6.96 -35.05 -5.79
C PHE A 415 8.30 -35.49 -6.36
N SER A 416 8.88 -36.55 -5.78
CA SER A 416 10.17 -37.11 -6.20
C SER A 416 10.10 -37.60 -7.65
N SER A 417 9.04 -38.32 -8.01
CA SER A 417 8.85 -38.84 -9.37
C SER A 417 8.70 -37.73 -10.41
N TYR A 418 7.98 -36.66 -10.09
CA TYR A 418 7.80 -35.53 -10.98
C TYR A 418 9.08 -34.69 -11.12
N ALA A 419 9.83 -34.50 -10.03
CA ALA A 419 11.12 -33.81 -10.05
C ALA A 419 12.15 -34.57 -10.91
N GLU A 420 12.17 -35.91 -10.81
CA GLU A 420 13.01 -36.77 -11.65
C GLU A 420 12.62 -36.70 -13.12
N ALA A 421 11.32 -36.59 -13.43
CA ALA A 421 10.83 -36.45 -14.80
C ALA A 421 11.07 -35.06 -15.41
N ASN A 422 11.24 -34.03 -14.57
CA ASN A 422 11.38 -32.63 -14.98
C ASN A 422 12.59 -31.93 -14.31
N PRO A 423 13.82 -32.44 -14.51
CA PRO A 423 15.02 -31.93 -13.83
C PRO A 423 15.35 -30.47 -14.17
N GLN A 424 14.82 -29.94 -15.28
CA GLN A 424 15.00 -28.56 -15.72
C GLN A 424 14.37 -27.51 -14.78
N LEU A 425 13.44 -27.90 -13.92
CA LEU A 425 12.69 -26.99 -13.05
C LEU A 425 13.41 -26.69 -11.71
N ASN A 426 14.48 -27.43 -11.36
CA ASN A 426 15.25 -27.25 -10.11
C ASN A 426 14.38 -27.16 -8.84
N LEU A 427 13.38 -28.05 -8.76
CA LEU A 427 12.31 -28.02 -7.77
C LEU A 427 12.83 -28.39 -6.37
N ASP A 428 12.54 -27.55 -5.37
CA ASP A 428 12.86 -27.83 -3.97
C ASP A 428 11.78 -28.71 -3.34
N ILE A 429 12.19 -29.83 -2.76
CA ILE A 429 11.32 -30.83 -2.13
C ILE A 429 10.84 -30.40 -0.74
N THR A 430 11.33 -29.27 -0.21
CA THR A 430 11.11 -28.83 1.18
C THR A 430 10.10 -27.68 1.33
N ILE A 431 9.27 -27.44 0.31
CA ILE A 431 8.45 -26.24 0.24
C ILE A 431 7.43 -26.17 1.39
N THR A 432 7.55 -25.10 2.17
CA THR A 432 6.73 -24.76 3.35
C THR A 432 5.60 -23.78 3.05
N SER A 433 5.47 -23.28 1.82
CA SER A 433 4.40 -22.37 1.38
C SER A 433 4.28 -22.28 -0.14
N LEU A 434 3.06 -22.10 -0.65
CA LEU A 434 2.82 -21.81 -2.06
C LEU A 434 3.46 -20.48 -2.49
N PRO A 435 4.13 -20.40 -3.66
CA PRO A 435 4.72 -19.16 -4.13
C PRO A 435 3.65 -18.14 -4.54
N THR A 436 3.97 -16.85 -4.40
CA THR A 436 3.20 -15.78 -5.05
C THR A 436 3.47 -15.81 -6.55
N MET A 437 2.41 -15.94 -7.33
CA MET A 437 2.40 -15.93 -8.78
C MET A 437 1.83 -14.61 -9.30
N PHE A 438 2.32 -14.21 -10.47
CA PHE A 438 1.90 -12.97 -11.13
C PHE A 438 1.43 -13.29 -12.55
N TRP A 439 0.38 -12.60 -12.97
CA TRP A 439 -0.14 -12.64 -14.34
C TRP A 439 -0.25 -11.23 -14.89
N GLN A 440 -0.06 -11.08 -16.18
CA GLN A 440 -0.30 -9.86 -16.93
C GLN A 440 -1.16 -10.17 -18.15
N ALA A 441 -2.05 -9.25 -18.49
CA ALA A 441 -2.87 -9.36 -19.70
C ALA A 441 -3.02 -8.00 -20.38
N GLN A 442 -3.12 -8.00 -21.70
CA GLN A 442 -3.46 -6.80 -22.47
C GLN A 442 -4.95 -6.84 -22.82
N ALA A 443 -5.65 -5.73 -22.61
CA ALA A 443 -7.05 -5.60 -22.97
C ALA A 443 -7.27 -5.72 -24.48
N ALA A 444 -8.21 -6.57 -24.86
CA ALA A 444 -8.64 -6.81 -26.23
C ALA A 444 -10.18 -6.94 -26.32
N ASP A 445 -10.84 -7.57 -25.34
CA ASP A 445 -12.29 -7.71 -25.32
C ASP A 445 -12.97 -6.53 -24.60
N TYR A 446 -13.67 -5.70 -25.37
CA TYR A 446 -14.36 -4.53 -24.85
C TYR A 446 -15.50 -4.86 -23.86
N HIS A 447 -16.02 -6.09 -23.81
CA HIS A 447 -17.08 -6.49 -22.86
C HIS A 447 -16.56 -6.55 -21.43
N LEU A 448 -15.25 -6.71 -21.25
CA LEU A 448 -14.63 -6.83 -19.93
C LEU A 448 -14.34 -5.48 -19.26
N TYR A 449 -14.58 -4.37 -19.98
CA TYR A 449 -14.24 -3.01 -19.53
C TYR A 449 -15.41 -2.05 -19.69
N ASP A 450 -15.52 -1.12 -18.75
CA ASP A 450 -16.34 0.08 -18.89
C ASP A 450 -15.40 1.26 -19.22
N LEU A 451 -15.50 1.75 -20.45
CA LEU A 451 -14.66 2.82 -20.99
C LEU A 451 -15.44 4.13 -20.89
N SER A 452 -14.79 5.16 -20.35
CA SER A 452 -15.44 6.44 -20.13
C SER A 452 -14.60 7.63 -20.61
N THR A 453 -15.28 8.73 -20.88
CA THR A 453 -14.70 10.03 -21.22
C THR A 453 -15.42 11.10 -20.41
N SER A 454 -14.65 11.99 -19.78
CA SER A 454 -15.21 13.14 -19.07
C SER A 454 -15.40 14.37 -19.97
N THR A 455 -15.00 14.24 -21.25
CA THR A 455 -15.08 15.27 -22.30
C THR A 455 -15.79 14.69 -23.54
N PRO A 456 -17.08 14.33 -23.44
CA PRO A 456 -17.82 13.66 -24.51
C PRO A 456 -18.01 14.52 -25.77
N ASP A 457 -17.80 15.84 -25.67
CA ASP A 457 -17.84 16.76 -26.81
C ASP A 457 -16.56 16.72 -27.66
N ILE A 458 -15.48 16.09 -27.17
CA ILE A 458 -14.16 16.01 -27.81
C ILE A 458 -13.81 14.57 -28.21
N LEU A 459 -14.00 13.63 -27.30
CA LEU A 459 -13.73 12.20 -27.51
C LEU A 459 -14.96 11.36 -27.25
N GLU A 460 -15.15 10.32 -28.06
CA GLU A 460 -16.13 9.26 -27.85
C GLU A 460 -15.46 7.88 -27.85
N VAL A 461 -16.05 6.94 -27.12
CA VAL A 461 -15.61 5.54 -27.11
C VAL A 461 -15.92 4.91 -28.47
N VAL A 462 -14.95 4.19 -29.04
CA VAL A 462 -15.17 3.45 -30.28
C VAL A 462 -16.01 2.21 -29.97
N SER A 463 -17.16 2.08 -30.64
CA SER A 463 -18.05 0.94 -30.43
C SER A 463 -17.32 -0.38 -30.68
N GLN A 464 -17.44 -1.30 -29.73
CA GLN A 464 -16.86 -2.65 -29.77
C GLN A 464 -15.32 -2.72 -29.78
N GLN A 465 -14.64 -1.66 -29.33
CA GLN A 465 -13.19 -1.63 -29.26
C GLN A 465 -12.73 -1.00 -27.96
N VAL A 466 -11.51 -1.35 -27.54
CA VAL A 466 -10.84 -0.75 -26.38
C VAL A 466 -10.09 0.52 -26.79
N ASN A 467 -10.78 1.45 -27.48
CA ASN A 467 -10.20 2.69 -28.03
C ASN A 467 -11.16 3.89 -27.90
N TRP A 468 -10.61 5.10 -28.04
CA TRP A 468 -11.36 6.36 -28.16
C TRP A 468 -11.08 7.03 -29.51
N LYS A 469 -11.99 7.86 -29.99
CA LYS A 469 -11.82 8.65 -31.21
C LYS A 469 -12.37 10.07 -31.07
N ALA A 470 -11.87 10.96 -31.91
CA ALA A 470 -12.36 12.33 -32.04
C ALA A 470 -13.85 12.40 -32.42
N VAL A 471 -14.60 13.31 -31.79
CA VAL A 471 -16.00 13.58 -32.12
C VAL A 471 -16.08 14.60 -33.27
N GLY A 472 -16.27 14.11 -34.49
CA GLY A 472 -16.40 14.94 -35.68
C GLY A 472 -15.17 15.81 -35.92
N THR A 473 -15.35 17.14 -35.91
CA THR A 473 -14.27 18.13 -36.09
C THR A 473 -13.89 18.84 -34.79
N ALA A 474 -14.30 18.31 -33.63
CA ALA A 474 -13.95 18.90 -32.34
C ALA A 474 -12.44 18.80 -32.10
N THR A 475 -11.85 19.83 -31.51
CA THR A 475 -10.43 19.90 -31.15
C THR A 475 -10.26 20.27 -29.67
N GLY A 476 -9.19 19.80 -29.03
CA GLY A 476 -8.85 20.15 -27.64
C GLY A 476 -8.48 18.94 -26.77
N GLU A 477 -8.36 19.17 -25.46
CA GLU A 477 -8.01 18.14 -24.47
C GLU A 477 -9.20 17.22 -24.17
N GLY A 478 -9.09 15.96 -24.58
CA GLY A 478 -9.98 14.89 -24.18
C GLY A 478 -9.47 14.12 -22.95
N LYS A 479 -10.34 13.78 -22.01
CA LYS A 479 -9.98 13.08 -20.76
C LYS A 479 -10.69 11.76 -20.64
N VAL A 480 -9.93 10.68 -20.60
CA VAL A 480 -10.44 9.30 -20.67
C VAL A 480 -9.96 8.44 -19.51
N SER A 481 -10.72 7.40 -19.20
CA SER A 481 -10.35 6.37 -18.23
C SER A 481 -11.06 5.05 -18.55
N ALA A 482 -10.53 3.95 -18.02
CA ALA A 482 -11.13 2.63 -18.13
C ALA A 482 -11.23 2.00 -16.74
N ILE A 483 -12.32 1.27 -16.50
CA ILE A 483 -12.48 0.41 -15.32
C ILE A 483 -12.87 -0.99 -15.77
N THR A 484 -12.54 -2.02 -14.99
CA THR A 484 -13.05 -3.37 -15.21
C THR A 484 -14.57 -3.41 -15.04
N TYR A 485 -15.29 -4.11 -15.92
CA TYR A 485 -16.75 -4.14 -15.88
C TYR A 485 -17.26 -4.83 -14.60
N PRO A 486 -18.09 -4.16 -13.77
CA PRO A 486 -18.50 -4.68 -12.46
C PRO A 486 -19.73 -5.61 -12.52
N GLY A 487 -20.38 -5.76 -13.69
CA GLY A 487 -21.62 -6.51 -13.85
C GLY A 487 -21.45 -7.96 -14.30
N SER A 488 -22.48 -8.78 -14.05
CA SER A 488 -22.55 -10.18 -14.46
C SER A 488 -22.63 -10.39 -15.98
N ASP A 489 -22.93 -9.34 -16.75
CA ASP A 489 -22.95 -9.42 -18.22
C ASP A 489 -21.58 -9.73 -18.82
N ALA A 490 -20.50 -9.46 -18.08
CA ALA A 490 -19.12 -9.80 -18.46
C ALA A 490 -18.68 -11.18 -17.94
N MET A 491 -19.61 -12.01 -17.47
CA MET A 491 -19.31 -13.35 -17.00
C MET A 491 -19.04 -14.28 -18.18
N LEU A 492 -17.87 -14.92 -18.15
CA LEU A 492 -17.38 -15.87 -19.16
C LEU A 492 -17.69 -17.32 -18.78
N ILE A 493 -17.86 -17.58 -17.48
CA ILE A 493 -18.25 -18.90 -16.97
C ILE A 493 -19.79 -19.06 -16.96
N PRO A 494 -20.33 -20.25 -17.21
CA PRO A 494 -21.77 -20.47 -17.11
C PRO A 494 -22.28 -20.21 -15.69
N GLU A 495 -23.51 -19.70 -15.54
CA GLU A 495 -24.13 -19.62 -14.22
C GLU A 495 -24.30 -21.03 -13.65
N PHE A 496 -23.81 -21.24 -12.44
CA PHE A 496 -23.90 -22.52 -11.78
C PHE A 496 -25.14 -22.60 -10.89
N PRO A 497 -25.96 -23.67 -10.99
CA PRO A 497 -27.12 -23.85 -10.13
C PRO A 497 -26.74 -23.81 -8.64
N GLY A 498 -27.29 -22.86 -7.89
CA GLY A 498 -27.10 -22.75 -6.44
C GLY A 498 -25.88 -21.97 -5.96
N VAL A 499 -25.00 -21.51 -6.86
CA VAL A 499 -23.85 -20.64 -6.53
C VAL A 499 -23.98 -19.34 -7.32
N PRO A 500 -24.61 -18.29 -6.75
CA PRO A 500 -24.78 -17.03 -7.46
C PRO A 500 -23.42 -16.36 -7.68
N TYR A 501 -23.04 -16.14 -8.94
CA TYR A 501 -21.88 -15.33 -9.28
C TYR A 501 -22.28 -13.85 -9.22
N ALA A 502 -21.87 -13.18 -8.15
CA ALA A 502 -22.20 -11.76 -7.89
C ALA A 502 -21.04 -10.80 -8.19
N ALA A 503 -19.99 -11.27 -8.87
CA ALA A 503 -18.76 -10.52 -9.07
C ALA A 503 -18.64 -9.95 -10.50
N GLY A 504 -17.58 -9.19 -10.79
CA GLY A 504 -17.38 -8.53 -12.08
C GLY A 504 -16.62 -9.38 -13.11
N ALA A 505 -16.17 -8.73 -14.18
CA ALA A 505 -15.40 -9.35 -15.27
C ALA A 505 -14.14 -10.08 -14.78
N PHE A 506 -13.47 -9.55 -13.76
CA PHE A 506 -12.23 -10.09 -13.21
C PHE A 506 -12.41 -10.59 -11.77
N GLY A 507 -13.52 -11.29 -11.51
CA GLY A 507 -13.84 -11.79 -10.17
C GLY A 507 -14.30 -10.69 -9.23
N GLU A 508 -13.96 -10.81 -7.94
CA GLU A 508 -14.29 -9.83 -6.89
C GLU A 508 -13.48 -8.52 -7.02
N ALA A 509 -12.45 -8.51 -7.87
CA ALA A 509 -11.57 -7.36 -8.04
C ALA A 509 -12.18 -6.34 -9.01
N VAL A 510 -12.18 -5.07 -8.59
CA VAL A 510 -12.46 -3.93 -9.46
C VAL A 510 -11.21 -3.08 -9.55
N ALA A 511 -10.70 -2.90 -10.77
CA ALA A 511 -9.56 -2.03 -11.03
C ALA A 511 -9.96 -0.92 -12.00
N GLY A 512 -9.35 0.24 -11.83
CA GLY A 512 -9.54 1.38 -12.71
C GLY A 512 -8.21 2.03 -13.02
N THR A 513 -8.12 2.62 -14.20
CA THR A 513 -6.99 3.45 -14.61
C THR A 513 -7.13 4.83 -13.98
N GLY A 514 -6.03 5.59 -13.92
CA GLY A 514 -6.13 7.04 -13.73
C GLY A 514 -6.87 7.71 -14.90
N VAL A 515 -7.12 9.01 -14.77
CA VAL A 515 -7.58 9.84 -15.90
C VAL A 515 -6.37 10.19 -16.75
N HIS A 516 -6.44 9.91 -18.05
CA HIS A 516 -5.42 10.26 -19.03
C HIS A 516 -5.95 11.33 -19.99
N SER A 517 -5.08 12.28 -20.34
CA SER A 517 -5.38 13.34 -21.31
C SER A 517 -4.86 12.96 -22.70
N LEU A 518 -5.69 13.22 -23.72
CA LEU A 518 -5.44 13.01 -25.14
C LEU A 518 -5.85 14.26 -25.91
N TRP A 519 -5.00 14.76 -26.80
CA TRP A 519 -5.30 15.99 -27.55
C TRP A 519 -5.85 15.67 -28.94
N VAL A 520 -6.95 16.28 -29.33
CA VAL A 520 -7.58 16.10 -30.64
C VAL A 520 -7.33 17.30 -31.54
N GLY A 521 -6.76 17.06 -32.73
CA GLY A 521 -6.39 18.09 -33.71
C GLY A 521 -5.00 18.70 -33.47
N ALA A 522 -4.44 19.34 -34.49
CA ALA A 522 -3.12 19.97 -34.40
C ALA A 522 -3.20 21.18 -33.47
N ASP A 523 -2.46 21.14 -32.35
CA ASP A 523 -2.34 22.27 -31.43
C ASP A 523 -1.90 23.51 -32.22
N LEU A 524 -2.72 24.56 -32.19
CA LEU A 524 -2.27 25.88 -32.61
C LEU A 524 -1.22 26.34 -31.58
N ILE A 525 0.04 26.11 -31.90
CA ILE A 525 1.17 26.52 -31.08
C ILE A 525 1.33 28.02 -31.21
N LEU A 526 1.20 28.68 -30.07
CA LEU A 526 1.49 30.09 -29.94
C LEU A 526 2.74 30.28 -29.08
N VAL A 527 3.77 30.89 -29.67
CA VAL A 527 4.99 31.30 -28.96
C VAL A 527 4.98 32.81 -28.92
N ALA A 528 5.08 33.42 -27.76
CA ALA A 528 5.21 34.87 -27.69
C ALA A 528 6.46 35.24 -26.88
N THR A 529 7.35 35.97 -27.53
CA THR A 529 8.67 36.32 -27.02
C THR A 529 8.67 37.78 -26.58
N LEU A 530 8.91 37.97 -25.29
CA LEU A 530 9.18 39.26 -24.66
C LEU A 530 10.37 39.03 -23.72
N PRO A 531 11.24 40.03 -23.47
CA PRO A 531 12.25 39.89 -22.42
C PRO A 531 11.59 39.56 -21.09
N GLU A 532 12.14 38.61 -20.33
CA GLU A 532 11.64 38.21 -19.01
C GLU A 532 11.59 39.39 -18.03
N LEU A 533 12.46 40.38 -18.26
CA LEU A 533 12.61 41.59 -17.45
C LEU A 533 12.38 42.84 -18.31
N VAL A 534 11.35 43.63 -17.98
CA VAL A 534 11.02 44.89 -18.67
C VAL A 534 11.08 46.08 -17.73
N LYS A 535 11.78 47.15 -18.09
CA LYS A 535 11.82 48.39 -17.31
C LYS A 535 10.49 49.14 -17.46
N PRO A 536 9.96 49.74 -16.38
CA PRO A 536 8.80 50.62 -16.48
C PRO A 536 9.05 51.74 -17.50
N ASP A 537 7.99 52.13 -18.22
CA ASP A 537 8.02 53.20 -19.22
C ASP A 537 8.95 52.97 -20.44
N THR A 538 9.59 51.79 -20.55
CA THR A 538 10.43 51.41 -21.70
C THR A 538 9.64 50.50 -22.65
N GLY A 539 9.70 50.78 -23.95
CA GLY A 539 9.06 49.95 -24.97
C GLY A 539 9.93 48.77 -25.38
N TYR A 540 9.36 47.57 -25.39
CA TYR A 540 10.00 46.31 -25.77
C TYR A 540 9.29 45.69 -26.96
N THR A 541 10.04 45.03 -27.85
CA THR A 541 9.45 44.30 -28.97
C THR A 541 8.85 43.00 -28.45
N LEU A 542 7.55 42.82 -28.66
CA LEU A 542 6.82 41.57 -28.46
C LEU A 542 6.69 40.88 -29.83
N ILE A 543 7.25 39.69 -29.98
CA ILE A 543 7.08 38.86 -31.18
C ILE A 543 6.18 37.70 -30.82
N THR A 544 4.99 37.64 -31.38
CA THR A 544 4.11 36.47 -31.31
C THR A 544 4.30 35.65 -32.57
N GLN A 545 4.46 34.34 -32.43
CA GLN A 545 4.46 33.36 -33.50
C GLN A 545 3.29 32.41 -33.31
N ALA A 546 2.57 32.11 -34.38
CA ALA A 546 1.50 31.13 -34.36
C ALA A 546 1.67 30.13 -35.51
N GLY A 547 1.37 28.88 -35.23
CA GLY A 547 1.55 27.77 -36.16
C GLY A 547 0.88 26.51 -35.67
N TYR A 548 1.07 25.40 -36.37
CA TYR A 548 0.51 24.10 -36.01
C TYR A 548 1.64 23.09 -35.83
N LEU A 549 1.48 22.14 -34.92
CA LEU A 549 2.37 20.97 -34.90
C LEU A 549 2.14 20.13 -36.16
N ASN A 550 3.22 19.76 -36.84
CA ASN A 550 3.17 18.75 -37.89
C ASN A 550 3.22 17.33 -37.29
N GLN A 551 3.08 16.30 -38.13
CA GLN A 551 3.13 14.89 -37.72
C GLN A 551 4.45 14.46 -37.06
N ALA A 552 5.54 15.23 -37.22
CA ALA A 552 6.83 14.99 -36.58
C ALA A 552 6.94 15.67 -35.20
N GLY A 553 5.91 16.41 -34.76
CA GLY A 553 5.94 17.21 -33.54
C GLY A 553 6.67 18.55 -33.69
N ASP A 554 7.05 18.97 -34.90
CA ASP A 554 7.65 20.28 -35.14
C ASP A 554 6.57 21.34 -35.37
N THR A 555 6.76 22.54 -34.82
CA THR A 555 5.89 23.67 -35.10
C THR A 555 6.14 24.23 -36.50
N VAL A 556 5.11 24.24 -37.34
CA VAL A 556 5.08 24.93 -38.63
C VAL A 556 4.32 26.25 -38.46
N PHE A 557 5.06 27.35 -38.45
CA PHE A 557 4.50 28.70 -38.32
C PHE A 557 3.82 29.15 -39.61
N GLU A 558 2.60 29.67 -39.50
CA GLU A 558 1.71 29.90 -40.64
C GLU A 558 1.29 31.38 -40.77
N GLU A 559 1.17 31.83 -42.03
CA GLU A 559 0.70 33.18 -42.36
C GLU A 559 -0.82 33.31 -42.17
N GLY A 560 -1.29 34.51 -41.80
CA GLY A 560 -2.71 34.84 -41.81
C GLY A 560 -3.49 34.38 -40.57
N ILE A 561 -2.82 33.91 -39.52
CA ILE A 561 -3.43 33.67 -38.21
C ILE A 561 -3.66 35.03 -37.54
N GLN A 562 -4.89 35.32 -37.13
CA GLN A 562 -5.24 36.56 -36.46
C GLN A 562 -4.79 36.52 -35.00
N ILE A 563 -4.02 37.52 -34.57
CA ILE A 563 -3.56 37.69 -33.20
C ILE A 563 -4.27 38.87 -32.55
N THR A 564 -4.74 38.69 -31.31
CA THR A 564 -5.26 39.74 -30.44
C THR A 564 -4.49 39.75 -29.11
N LEU A 565 -4.06 40.92 -28.67
CA LEU A 565 -3.30 41.13 -27.44
C LEU A 565 -4.15 41.88 -26.41
N THR A 566 -4.23 41.33 -25.19
CA THR A 566 -4.87 42.00 -24.06
C THR A 566 -3.83 42.25 -22.95
N PRO A 567 -3.24 43.46 -22.88
CA PRO A 567 -2.26 43.78 -21.84
C PRO A 567 -2.91 44.10 -20.49
N PHE A 568 -2.23 43.71 -19.41
CA PHE A 568 -2.52 44.02 -18.00
C PHE A 568 -1.22 44.51 -17.36
N GLY A 569 -1.27 45.64 -16.65
CA GLY A 569 -0.07 46.29 -16.10
C GLY A 569 0.80 46.99 -17.15
N GLY A 570 0.21 47.35 -18.30
CA GLY A 570 0.88 48.08 -19.37
C GLY A 570 0.04 48.22 -20.63
N THR A 571 0.71 48.50 -21.74
CA THR A 571 0.10 48.71 -23.06
C THR A 571 0.83 47.93 -24.15
N THR A 572 0.12 47.62 -25.25
CA THR A 572 0.70 47.07 -26.48
C THR A 572 0.29 47.90 -27.68
N SER A 573 1.13 47.98 -28.71
CA SER A 573 0.81 48.67 -29.96
C SER A 573 1.56 48.07 -31.16
N PRO A 574 0.87 47.56 -32.19
CA PRO A 574 -0.59 47.39 -32.29
C PRO A 574 -1.14 46.28 -31.35
N MET A 575 -2.42 46.36 -30.95
CA MET A 575 -3.09 45.36 -30.09
C MET A 575 -3.66 44.16 -30.86
N SER A 576 -3.71 44.21 -32.19
CA SER A 576 -4.13 43.08 -33.02
C SER A 576 -3.56 43.16 -34.43
N GLY A 577 -3.55 42.03 -35.13
CA GLY A 577 -3.14 41.94 -36.53
C GLY A 577 -3.09 40.49 -37.00
N PHE A 578 -2.42 40.25 -38.12
CA PHE A 578 -2.24 38.91 -38.68
C PHE A 578 -0.76 38.53 -38.66
N THR A 579 -0.48 37.25 -38.50
CA THR A 579 0.86 36.71 -38.69
C THR A 579 1.31 36.88 -40.14
N ASN A 580 2.60 37.17 -40.33
CA ASN A 580 3.24 37.27 -41.64
C ASN A 580 3.68 35.89 -42.18
N VAL A 581 4.38 35.86 -43.31
CA VAL A 581 4.94 34.64 -43.95
C VAL A 581 5.80 33.74 -43.06
N ASN A 582 6.30 34.23 -41.92
CA ASN A 582 7.07 33.45 -40.94
C ASN A 582 6.22 33.06 -39.71
N GLY A 583 4.90 33.19 -39.84
CA GLY A 583 3.92 33.08 -38.77
C GLY A 583 4.10 34.09 -37.63
N GLN A 584 4.73 35.25 -37.88
CA GLN A 584 5.01 36.27 -36.85
C GLN A 584 4.04 37.45 -36.86
N PHE A 585 3.57 37.86 -35.69
CA PHE A 585 2.93 39.15 -35.41
C PHE A 585 3.81 39.96 -34.43
N VAL A 586 4.14 41.21 -34.78
CA VAL A 586 5.05 42.05 -33.99
C VAL A 586 4.30 43.22 -33.39
N SER A 587 4.46 43.41 -32.08
CA SER A 587 3.92 44.53 -31.31
C SER A 587 4.99 45.17 -30.43
N THR A 588 4.74 46.37 -29.92
CA THR A 588 5.54 47.00 -28.88
C THR A 588 4.80 46.91 -27.56
N ALA A 589 5.38 46.24 -26.56
CA ALA A 589 4.85 46.12 -25.21
C ALA A 589 5.55 47.10 -24.27
N LYS A 590 4.79 47.79 -23.41
CA LYS A 590 5.30 48.80 -22.48
C LYS A 590 4.63 48.63 -21.13
N ALA A 591 5.42 48.43 -20.07
CA ALA A 591 4.92 48.31 -18.70
C ALA A 591 4.53 49.68 -18.12
N ASP A 592 3.43 49.70 -17.36
CA ASP A 592 3.04 50.88 -16.58
C ASP A 592 4.01 51.11 -15.42
N THR A 593 4.15 52.37 -14.99
CA THR A 593 5.09 52.75 -13.92
C THR A 593 4.75 52.16 -12.55
N THR A 594 3.50 51.75 -12.34
CA THR A 594 2.99 51.21 -11.08
C THR A 594 2.68 49.71 -11.14
N ALA A 595 3.01 49.04 -12.24
CA ALA A 595 2.74 47.61 -12.40
C ALA A 595 3.94 46.77 -11.94
N ASP A 596 3.64 45.71 -11.19
CA ASP A 596 4.65 44.72 -10.76
C ASP A 596 4.88 43.65 -11.83
N THR A 597 3.88 43.44 -12.69
CA THR A 597 3.92 42.48 -13.79
C THR A 597 3.29 43.09 -15.04
N LEU A 598 3.88 42.82 -16.20
CA LEU A 598 3.28 43.07 -17.50
C LEU A 598 2.79 41.72 -18.02
N ARG A 599 1.50 41.46 -17.85
CA ARG A 599 0.86 40.26 -18.40
C ARG A 599 0.18 40.62 -19.71
N ILE A 600 0.44 39.86 -20.76
CA ILE A 600 -0.22 40.01 -22.05
C ILE A 600 -0.88 38.69 -22.37
N ILE A 601 -2.21 38.69 -22.46
CA ILE A 601 -2.96 37.54 -22.97
C ILE A 601 -2.90 37.62 -24.50
N VAL A 602 -2.52 36.51 -25.13
CA VAL A 602 -2.41 36.42 -26.58
C VAL A 602 -3.43 35.42 -27.10
N ASP A 603 -4.43 35.93 -27.82
CA ASP A 603 -5.46 35.13 -28.46
C ASP A 603 -5.11 34.97 -29.94
N ALA A 604 -5.08 33.73 -30.44
CA ALA A 604 -4.93 33.43 -31.86
C ALA A 604 -6.18 32.79 -32.44
N HIS A 605 -6.58 33.25 -33.64
CA HIS A 605 -7.72 32.77 -34.38
C HIS A 605 -7.32 32.45 -35.81
N ASP A 606 -7.69 31.26 -36.29
CA ASP A 606 -7.56 30.90 -37.69
C ASP A 606 -8.82 31.27 -38.51
N ALA A 607 -8.76 31.07 -39.83
CA ALA A 607 -9.89 31.31 -40.73
C ALA A 607 -11.09 30.36 -40.51
N ALA A 608 -10.92 29.27 -39.78
CA ALA A 608 -11.94 28.28 -39.44
C ALA A 608 -12.59 28.51 -38.06
N LEU A 609 -12.26 29.60 -37.35
CA LEU A 609 -12.77 29.98 -36.03
C LEU A 609 -12.33 29.06 -34.88
N SER A 610 -11.24 28.28 -35.03
CA SER A 610 -10.65 27.60 -33.88
C SER A 610 -9.98 28.66 -32.99
N THR A 611 -10.58 28.94 -31.82
CA THR A 611 -9.99 29.79 -30.79
C THR A 611 -8.95 29.00 -30.00
N HIS A 612 -7.69 29.37 -30.09
CA HIS A 612 -6.69 28.99 -29.09
C HIS A 612 -6.26 30.22 -28.32
N LYS A 613 -6.51 30.15 -27.02
CA LYS A 613 -6.08 31.14 -26.06
C LYS A 613 -4.86 30.58 -25.37
N VAL A 614 -3.70 31.12 -25.68
CA VAL A 614 -2.55 30.92 -24.81
C VAL A 614 -2.59 32.06 -23.81
N ASP A 615 -3.05 31.71 -22.60
CA ASP A 615 -2.79 32.56 -21.48
C ASP A 615 -1.28 32.60 -21.26
N THR A 616 -0.75 33.81 -21.06
CA THR A 616 0.61 34.08 -20.56
C THR A 616 1.71 34.37 -21.59
N VAL A 617 1.94 35.67 -21.83
CA VAL A 617 3.30 36.24 -21.70
C VAL A 617 3.31 37.12 -20.46
N ILE A 618 4.05 36.72 -19.43
CA ILE A 618 4.33 37.57 -18.28
C ILE A 618 5.78 38.01 -18.43
N ALA A 619 6.00 39.30 -18.68
CA ALA A 619 7.27 39.90 -18.33
C ALA A 619 7.15 40.45 -16.92
N SER A 620 8.07 40.04 -16.05
CA SER A 620 8.23 40.71 -14.78
C SER A 620 8.68 42.13 -15.09
N VAL A 621 7.88 43.10 -14.67
CA VAL A 621 8.36 44.48 -14.69
C VAL A 621 9.53 44.48 -13.73
N ILE A 622 10.69 44.97 -14.15
CA ILE A 622 11.72 45.39 -13.22
C ILE A 622 11.15 46.61 -12.47
N GLN A 623 10.19 46.37 -11.59
CA GLN A 623 10.36 46.87 -10.25
C GLN A 623 11.67 46.24 -9.79
N PRO A 624 12.67 47.01 -9.34
CA PRO A 624 13.79 46.40 -8.64
C PRO A 624 13.17 45.42 -7.64
N PRO A 625 13.59 44.13 -7.60
CA PRO A 625 13.01 43.15 -6.68
C PRO A 625 12.92 43.86 -5.34
N ASN A 626 11.69 44.06 -4.83
CA ASN A 626 11.39 45.14 -3.88
C ASN A 626 12.60 45.36 -2.99
N ASP A 627 13.18 46.55 -3.00
CA ASP A 627 14.43 47.06 -2.40
C ASP A 627 14.80 46.49 -0.99
N SER A 628 14.74 45.16 -0.79
CA SER A 628 14.42 44.52 0.49
C SER A 628 14.84 43.05 0.59
N SER A 629 14.97 42.30 -0.53
CA SER A 629 15.66 41.00 -0.54
C SER A 629 17.18 41.24 -0.47
N VAL A 630 17.79 40.86 0.64
CA VAL A 630 19.21 41.07 0.92
C VAL A 630 19.87 39.74 1.25
N ILE A 631 21.16 39.63 0.94
CA ILE A 631 21.99 38.56 1.49
C ILE A 631 22.62 39.08 2.76
N ALA A 632 22.42 38.34 3.85
CA ALA A 632 23.09 38.60 5.11
C ALA A 632 24.32 37.71 5.25
N PHE A 633 25.40 38.24 5.77
CA PHE A 633 26.65 37.51 5.92
C PHE A 633 27.48 38.09 7.06
N VAL A 634 28.53 37.36 7.43
CA VAL A 634 29.51 37.81 8.41
C VAL A 634 30.71 38.35 7.66
N SER A 635 31.23 39.52 8.05
CA SER A 635 32.49 40.02 7.48
C SER A 635 33.37 40.74 8.49
N GLN A 636 34.69 40.59 8.32
CA GLN A 636 35.74 41.30 9.05
C GLN A 636 36.30 42.52 8.30
N ARG A 637 35.54 43.08 7.34
CA ARG A 637 36.00 44.20 6.50
C ARG A 637 36.44 45.44 7.26
N ASP A 638 35.97 45.65 8.48
CA ASP A 638 36.38 46.77 9.34
C ASP A 638 37.30 46.38 10.51
N GLY A 639 37.89 45.17 10.46
CA GLY A 639 38.84 44.67 11.46
C GLY A 639 38.22 43.95 12.66
N ALA A 640 36.90 43.86 12.74
CA ALA A 640 36.17 43.03 13.69
C ALA A 640 35.06 42.25 12.98
N ASN A 641 34.64 41.10 13.52
CA ASN A 641 33.47 40.40 12.99
C ASN A 641 32.24 41.33 13.05
N GLY A 642 31.44 41.36 11.99
CA GLY A 642 30.18 42.09 11.95
C GLY A 642 29.17 41.34 11.10
N PHE A 643 27.89 41.60 11.35
CA PHE A 643 26.81 41.19 10.46
C PHE A 643 26.59 42.29 9.42
N TRP A 644 26.53 41.89 8.17
CA TRP A 644 26.39 42.77 7.02
C TRP A 644 25.25 42.28 6.14
N THR A 645 24.63 43.20 5.43
CA THR A 645 23.72 42.90 4.34
C THR A 645 24.16 43.58 3.06
N VAL A 646 23.82 42.95 1.93
CA VAL A 646 24.03 43.47 0.60
C VAL A 646 22.81 43.17 -0.25
N ASN A 647 22.41 44.12 -1.10
CA ASN A 647 21.46 43.83 -2.15
C ASN A 647 22.19 43.03 -3.24
N PRO A 648 21.79 41.78 -3.54
CA PRO A 648 22.48 40.96 -4.52
C PRO A 648 22.49 41.56 -5.94
N TYR A 649 21.55 42.47 -6.22
CA TYR A 649 21.40 43.14 -7.51
C TYR A 649 21.99 44.57 -7.51
N ASP A 650 22.32 45.10 -6.33
CA ASP A 650 23.11 46.33 -6.16
C ASP A 650 24.23 46.08 -5.14
N THR A 651 25.36 45.55 -5.63
CA THR A 651 26.52 45.24 -4.80
C THR A 651 27.31 46.47 -4.38
N THR A 652 26.92 47.67 -4.83
CA THR A 652 27.62 48.92 -4.49
C THR A 652 27.35 49.34 -3.04
N THR A 653 26.23 48.88 -2.46
CA THR A 653 25.82 49.23 -1.10
C THR A 653 25.85 48.01 -0.19
N VAL A 654 26.90 47.90 0.63
CA VAL A 654 26.96 46.93 1.73
C VAL A 654 26.75 47.64 3.07
N THR A 655 25.76 47.19 3.83
CA THR A 655 25.34 47.81 5.09
C THR A 655 25.76 46.97 6.29
N LYS A 656 26.40 47.56 7.29
CA LYS A 656 26.65 46.90 8.57
C LYS A 656 25.39 46.92 9.43
N ILE A 657 24.90 45.76 9.84
CA ILE A 657 23.74 45.65 10.74
C ILE A 657 24.18 45.69 12.21
N ALA A 658 25.25 44.97 12.56
CA ALA A 658 25.74 44.90 13.93
C ALA A 658 27.22 44.56 14.01
N ALA A 659 27.89 45.05 15.05
CA ALA A 659 29.24 44.61 15.40
C ALA A 659 29.20 43.38 16.32
N LEU A 660 30.06 42.40 16.06
CA LEU A 660 30.38 41.29 16.95
C LEU A 660 31.67 41.60 17.71
N SER A 661 31.89 40.99 18.87
CA SER A 661 33.15 41.21 19.59
C SER A 661 34.30 40.49 18.87
N THR A 662 35.53 40.98 19.04
CA THR A 662 36.71 40.53 18.27
C THR A 662 37.10 39.06 18.50
N ASN A 663 36.55 38.40 19.53
CA ASN A 663 36.82 37.00 19.85
C ASN A 663 35.66 36.06 19.49
N ASP A 664 34.55 36.57 18.93
CA ASP A 664 33.35 35.77 18.66
C ASP A 664 33.37 35.25 17.22
N GLY A 665 33.38 33.92 17.05
CA GLY A 665 33.26 33.26 15.74
C GLY A 665 31.83 32.76 15.50
N PRO A 666 31.07 33.34 14.56
CA PRO A 666 29.76 32.80 14.18
C PRO A 666 29.92 31.42 13.53
N ARG A 667 28.96 30.53 13.79
CA ARG A 667 28.96 29.12 13.31
C ARG A 667 27.81 28.81 12.35
N ALA A 668 26.72 29.56 12.44
CA ALA A 668 25.65 29.57 11.45
C ALA A 668 24.86 30.88 11.54
N LEU A 669 24.34 31.30 10.40
CA LEU A 669 23.43 32.43 10.23
C LEU A 669 22.20 31.90 9.47
N ARG A 670 21.00 32.12 10.01
CA ARG A 670 19.73 31.76 9.39
C ARG A 670 18.75 32.92 9.50
N TRP A 671 18.25 33.38 8.38
CA TRP A 671 17.30 34.48 8.35
C TRP A 671 15.86 34.02 8.64
N ALA A 672 15.03 34.92 9.14
CA ALA A 672 13.57 34.78 9.24
C ALA A 672 12.88 36.10 8.85
N PRO A 673 11.59 36.11 8.50
CA PRO A 673 10.88 37.34 8.14
C PRO A 673 11.05 38.44 9.21
N GLY A 674 11.78 39.50 8.85
CA GLY A 674 12.11 40.64 9.73
C GLY A 674 13.19 40.40 10.82
N GLN A 675 13.75 39.19 10.97
CA GLN A 675 14.69 38.84 12.05
C GLN A 675 15.85 37.94 11.56
N MET A 676 16.92 37.84 12.35
CA MET A 676 18.07 36.96 12.09
C MET A 676 18.29 36.04 13.28
N ALA A 677 18.23 34.72 13.12
CA ALA A 677 18.86 33.81 14.08
C ALA A 677 20.32 33.61 13.72
N PHE A 678 21.18 33.60 14.73
CA PHE A 678 22.58 33.25 14.56
C PHE A 678 23.10 32.49 15.77
N SER A 679 23.97 31.52 15.49
CA SER A 679 24.71 30.80 16.53
C SER A 679 26.16 31.29 16.56
N TYR A 680 26.69 31.47 17.77
CA TYR A 680 28.02 32.04 17.99
C TYR A 680 28.70 31.36 19.18
N VAL A 681 30.03 31.29 19.12
CA VAL A 681 30.86 30.82 20.23
C VAL A 681 31.29 32.02 21.07
N THR A 682 30.92 32.04 22.35
CA THR A 682 31.37 33.09 23.29
C THR A 682 32.78 32.80 23.79
N SER A 683 33.63 33.82 23.81
CA SER A 683 34.92 33.71 24.49
C SER A 683 34.74 33.38 25.98
N GLY A 684 35.29 32.25 26.43
CA GLY A 684 35.22 31.77 27.82
C GLY A 684 34.33 30.55 28.07
N PHE A 685 33.57 30.08 27.07
CA PHE A 685 32.79 28.84 27.14
C PHE A 685 33.23 27.83 26.06
N SER A 686 33.20 26.54 26.37
CA SER A 686 33.45 25.44 25.42
C SER A 686 32.23 25.12 24.54
N GLY A 687 31.29 26.05 24.40
CA GLY A 687 29.95 25.81 23.86
C GLY A 687 29.48 26.89 22.87
N THR A 688 28.55 26.50 22.00
CA THR A 688 27.84 27.41 21.08
C THR A 688 26.53 27.86 21.72
N GLU A 689 26.25 29.16 21.66
CA GLU A 689 25.00 29.76 22.11
C GLU A 689 24.17 30.26 20.90
N LEU A 690 22.85 30.29 21.05
CA LEU A 690 21.90 30.76 20.06
C LEU A 690 21.35 32.14 20.42
N TRP A 691 21.42 33.05 19.45
CA TRP A 691 20.94 34.42 19.55
C TRP A 691 20.04 34.74 18.38
N VAL A 692 19.16 35.71 18.60
CA VAL A 692 18.32 36.28 17.55
C VAL A 692 18.54 37.78 17.56
N GLY A 693 18.85 38.35 16.39
CA GLY A 693 19.03 39.78 16.18
C GLY A 693 17.98 40.35 15.24
N ALA A 694 17.68 41.63 15.38
CA ALA A 694 16.83 42.37 14.45
C ALA A 694 17.69 43.17 13.45
N ARG A 695 17.08 43.60 12.34
CA ARG A 695 17.72 44.47 11.33
C ARG A 695 18.30 45.78 11.89
N ASN A 696 17.82 46.23 13.05
CA ASN A 696 18.32 47.44 13.72
C ASN A 696 19.57 47.22 14.59
N GLY A 697 20.15 46.02 14.57
CA GLY A 697 21.36 45.66 15.31
C GLY A 697 21.12 45.27 16.78
N SER A 698 19.88 45.30 17.27
CA SER A 698 19.55 44.71 18.57
C SER A 698 19.68 43.19 18.53
N LYS A 699 20.13 42.58 19.63
CA LYS A 699 20.30 41.13 19.76
C LYS A 699 19.80 40.61 21.11
N LYS A 700 19.19 39.44 21.10
CA LYS A 700 18.63 38.73 22.25
C LYS A 700 19.24 37.34 22.34
N ARG A 701 19.74 36.99 23.53
CA ARG A 701 20.23 35.64 23.84
C ARG A 701 19.04 34.69 24.05
N ILE A 702 19.05 33.54 23.39
CA ILE A 702 18.00 32.51 23.52
C ILE A 702 18.43 31.39 24.47
N THR A 703 19.69 30.94 24.40
CA THR A 703 20.15 29.74 25.13
C THR A 703 21.24 30.07 26.16
N GLY A 704 20.82 30.58 27.32
CA GLY A 704 21.72 30.95 28.42
C GLY A 704 22.25 29.78 29.24
N ASP A 705 21.51 28.68 29.23
CA ASP A 705 21.61 27.56 30.14
C ASP A 705 22.12 26.27 29.47
N LEU A 706 22.23 26.27 28.14
CA LEU A 706 22.65 25.11 27.35
C LEU A 706 24.18 24.98 27.27
N GLN A 707 24.68 23.77 27.00
CA GLN A 707 26.11 23.51 26.82
C GLN A 707 26.54 23.77 25.39
N PHE A 708 25.76 23.30 24.40
CA PHE A 708 26.10 23.43 22.99
C PHE A 708 24.82 23.36 22.14
N VAL A 709 24.65 24.27 21.20
CA VAL A 709 23.56 24.24 20.20
C VAL A 709 24.11 23.72 18.88
N ASP A 710 23.43 22.74 18.26
CA ASP A 710 23.78 22.30 16.90
C ASP A 710 23.41 23.39 15.90
N SER A 711 24.42 24.08 15.38
CA SER A 711 24.22 25.15 14.40
C SER A 711 23.63 24.67 13.09
N ARG A 712 23.79 23.37 12.75
CA ARG A 712 23.21 22.75 11.55
C ARG A 712 21.72 22.46 11.72
N GLY A 713 21.24 22.38 12.96
CA GLY A 713 19.87 22.01 13.34
C GLY A 713 18.87 23.17 13.42
N ILE A 714 19.32 24.41 13.23
CA ILE A 714 18.48 25.59 13.47
C ILE A 714 17.59 25.85 12.25
N GLN A 715 16.28 25.89 12.46
CA GLN A 715 15.30 26.23 11.42
C GLN A 715 14.14 27.02 12.02
N TRP A 716 13.67 28.03 11.28
CA TRP A 716 12.46 28.78 11.59
C TRP A 716 11.22 28.09 11.00
N ALA A 717 10.09 28.17 11.69
CA ALA A 717 8.80 27.82 11.13
C ALA A 717 8.38 28.89 10.11
N THR A 718 8.39 28.54 8.83
CA THR A 718 8.05 29.44 7.72
C THR A 718 6.60 29.95 7.79
N SER A 719 5.69 29.17 8.38
CA SER A 719 4.25 29.48 8.43
C SER A 719 3.86 30.57 9.44
N ASP A 720 4.65 30.79 10.50
CA ASP A 720 4.33 31.78 11.54
C ASP A 720 5.45 32.75 11.89
N SER A 721 6.68 32.49 11.42
CA SER A 721 7.86 33.34 11.65
C SER A 721 8.16 33.64 13.13
N SER A 722 7.55 32.90 14.07
CA SER A 722 7.73 33.11 15.51
C SER A 722 8.40 31.93 16.18
N ARG A 723 8.22 30.71 15.63
CA ARG A 723 8.77 29.49 16.21
C ARG A 723 10.07 29.08 15.52
N MET A 724 11.02 28.62 16.33
CA MET A 724 12.30 28.08 15.87
C MET A 724 12.53 26.71 16.50
N ILE A 725 12.90 25.73 15.68
CA ILE A 725 13.35 24.42 16.14
C ILE A 725 14.88 24.38 16.15
N PHE A 726 15.45 23.74 17.17
CA PHE A 726 16.88 23.48 17.23
C PHE A 726 17.20 22.29 18.14
N SER A 727 18.35 21.66 17.88
CA SER A 727 18.91 20.62 18.73
C SER A 727 20.01 21.19 19.61
N ALA A 728 20.07 20.78 20.88
CA ALA A 728 21.11 21.25 21.80
C ALA A 728 21.44 20.25 22.91
N TRP A 729 22.69 20.26 23.36
CA TRP A 729 23.21 19.49 24.49
C TRP A 729 23.05 20.30 25.78
N MET A 730 22.56 19.62 26.81
CA MET A 730 22.46 20.14 28.17
C MET A 730 23.77 19.95 28.91
N LYS A 731 24.13 20.86 29.83
CA LYS A 731 25.36 20.75 30.66
C LYS A 731 25.48 19.45 31.47
N SER A 732 24.36 18.78 31.71
CA SER A 732 24.27 17.56 32.52
C SER A 732 23.50 16.44 31.81
N GLY A 733 23.54 16.34 30.48
CA GLY A 733 22.81 15.29 29.75
C GLY A 733 23.10 15.24 28.24
N GLY A 734 22.42 14.31 27.56
CA GLY A 734 22.48 14.16 26.10
C GLY A 734 21.78 15.28 25.32
N PRO A 735 21.80 15.22 23.98
CA PRO A 735 21.13 16.19 23.13
C PRO A 735 19.61 16.13 23.32
N ARG A 736 18.94 17.24 23.02
CA ARG A 736 17.48 17.39 23.06
C ARG A 736 17.04 18.24 21.89
N VAL A 737 15.77 18.12 21.51
CA VAL A 737 15.14 18.99 20.51
C VAL A 737 14.20 19.95 21.22
N PHE A 738 14.35 21.24 20.90
CA PHE A 738 13.56 22.32 21.46
C PHE A 738 12.79 23.02 20.37
N VAL A 739 11.59 23.50 20.72
CA VAL A 739 10.90 24.56 19.99
C VAL A 739 10.87 25.79 20.86
N GLN A 740 11.28 26.91 20.29
CA GLN A 740 11.31 28.22 20.94
C GLN A 740 10.37 29.15 20.19
N ASP A 741 9.37 29.70 20.87
CA ASP A 741 8.68 30.89 20.38
C ASP A 741 9.48 32.13 20.79
N TYR A 742 9.83 32.94 19.80
CA TYR A 742 10.68 34.10 19.97
C TYR A 742 9.98 35.24 20.73
N PHE A 743 8.72 35.51 20.41
CA PHE A 743 7.97 36.65 20.94
C PHE A 743 7.54 36.42 22.39
N SER A 744 7.02 35.22 22.68
CA SER A 744 6.62 34.84 24.04
C SER A 744 7.81 34.49 24.93
N ASN A 745 8.98 34.19 24.34
CA ASN A 745 10.14 33.63 25.02
C ASN A 745 9.88 32.27 25.68
N THR A 746 8.87 31.53 25.22
CA THR A 746 8.58 30.18 25.72
C THR A 746 9.41 29.14 24.98
N ARG A 747 9.99 28.21 25.73
CA ARG A 747 10.82 27.12 25.20
C ARG A 747 10.28 25.79 25.69
N ASP A 748 9.86 24.96 24.75
CA ASP A 748 9.36 23.63 25.02
C ASP A 748 10.40 22.59 24.58
N THR A 749 10.56 21.55 25.40
CA THR A 749 11.36 20.38 25.01
C THR A 749 10.43 19.40 24.31
N LEU A 750 10.65 19.14 23.03
CA LEU A 750 9.85 18.17 22.27
C LEU A 750 10.34 16.75 22.49
N PHE A 751 11.66 16.57 22.40
CA PHE A 751 12.31 15.26 22.58
C PHE A 751 13.45 15.39 23.58
N ASP A 752 13.47 14.49 24.56
CA ASP A 752 14.47 14.48 25.62
C ASP A 752 15.72 13.67 25.23
N ALA A 753 16.64 13.52 26.19
CA ALA A 753 17.92 12.87 25.95
C ALA A 753 17.84 11.34 25.80
N SER A 754 16.69 10.72 26.02
CA SER A 754 16.51 9.26 25.86
C SER A 754 16.66 8.80 24.41
N LEU A 755 16.36 9.69 23.45
CA LEU A 755 16.46 9.43 22.01
C LEU A 755 17.74 9.97 21.37
N SER A 756 18.66 10.55 22.15
CA SER A 756 19.82 11.30 21.65
C SER A 756 19.55 12.12 20.35
N PRO A 757 18.48 12.94 20.29
CA PRO A 757 17.97 13.50 19.04
C PRO A 757 18.81 14.70 18.56
N TYR A 758 19.16 14.74 17.28
CA TYR A 758 19.89 15.84 16.66
C TYR A 758 19.45 16.09 15.20
N LEU A 759 19.89 17.22 14.60
CA LEU A 759 19.50 17.65 13.25
C LEU A 759 17.97 17.69 13.01
N ALA A 760 17.22 18.28 13.93
CA ALA A 760 15.77 18.42 13.76
C ALA A 760 15.41 19.43 12.64
N ARG A 761 14.35 19.10 11.89
CA ARG A 761 13.76 19.94 10.83
C ARG A 761 12.25 19.86 10.81
N LEU A 762 11.61 21.00 10.64
CA LEU A 762 10.19 21.14 10.33
C LEU A 762 9.93 20.85 8.84
N SER A 763 8.81 20.19 8.57
CA SER A 763 8.24 20.08 7.23
C SER A 763 7.85 21.46 6.68
N PRO A 764 7.72 21.62 5.35
CA PRO A 764 7.39 22.92 4.75
C PRO A 764 6.07 23.54 5.24
N ASP A 765 5.09 22.70 5.61
CA ASP A 765 3.82 23.11 6.21
C ASP A 765 3.88 23.31 7.74
N ALA A 766 5.06 23.10 8.33
CA ALA A 766 5.36 23.11 9.76
C ALA A 766 4.45 22.20 10.61
N GLN A 767 3.83 21.17 10.02
CA GLN A 767 2.98 20.22 10.72
C GLN A 767 3.75 19.02 11.27
N GLN A 768 4.90 18.71 10.69
CA GLN A 768 5.74 17.57 11.07
C GLN A 768 7.16 18.00 11.36
N ILE A 769 7.87 17.15 12.10
CA ILE A 769 9.29 17.26 12.39
C ILE A 769 9.96 15.96 11.99
N ALA A 770 11.12 16.05 11.36
CA ALA A 770 12.04 14.94 11.17
C ALA A 770 13.34 15.21 11.94
N PHE A 771 13.94 14.19 12.52
CA PHE A 771 15.21 14.30 13.24
C PHE A 771 15.99 12.98 13.21
N VAL A 772 17.27 13.05 13.54
CA VAL A 772 18.15 11.89 13.66
C VAL A 772 18.20 11.43 15.11
N ASN A 773 17.90 10.16 15.35
CA ASN A 773 18.09 9.48 16.63
C ASN A 773 19.44 8.75 16.60
N GLY A 774 20.36 9.17 17.47
CA GLY A 774 21.66 8.50 17.63
C GLY A 774 21.57 7.34 18.62
N ILE A 775 21.41 6.12 18.11
CA ILE A 775 21.34 4.90 18.94
C ILE A 775 22.71 4.54 19.52
N SER A 776 23.76 4.67 18.72
CA SER A 776 25.15 4.45 19.13
C SER A 776 26.09 5.33 18.29
N ASP A 777 27.38 5.34 18.62
CA ASP A 777 28.41 6.06 17.85
C ASP A 777 28.52 5.61 16.37
N SER A 778 27.85 4.52 15.99
CA SER A 778 27.89 3.97 14.63
C SER A 778 26.51 3.52 14.12
N THR A 779 25.43 3.91 14.80
CA THR A 779 24.07 3.49 14.44
C THR A 779 23.10 4.64 14.61
N LEU A 780 22.37 4.94 13.55
CA LEU A 780 21.39 6.02 13.50
C LEU A 780 20.02 5.48 13.08
N GLU A 781 18.98 6.24 13.41
CA GLU A 781 17.64 6.14 12.86
C GLU A 781 17.13 7.53 12.49
N ILE A 782 16.24 7.60 11.50
CA ILE A 782 15.46 8.79 11.20
C ILE A 782 14.09 8.62 11.83
N MET A 783 13.67 9.65 12.55
CA MET A 783 12.39 9.70 13.23
C MET A 783 11.57 10.85 12.70
N THR A 784 10.25 10.67 12.73
CA THR A 784 9.27 11.71 12.42
C THR A 784 8.27 11.88 13.56
N ALA A 785 7.73 13.06 13.72
CA ALA A 785 6.68 13.37 14.69
C ALA A 785 5.83 14.54 14.19
N ASN A 786 4.71 14.79 14.85
CA ASN A 786 3.97 16.04 14.68
C ASN A 786 4.79 17.21 15.25
N SER A 787 4.50 18.44 14.81
CA SER A 787 5.21 19.66 15.23
C SER A 787 5.08 20.00 16.72
N ASP A 788 4.09 19.41 17.40
CA ASP A 788 3.90 19.48 18.85
C ASP A 788 4.64 18.37 19.62
N GLY A 789 5.38 17.51 18.92
CA GLY A 789 6.12 16.37 19.48
C GLY A 789 5.29 15.09 19.65
N SER A 790 3.98 15.12 19.39
CA SER A 790 3.13 13.93 19.42
C SER A 790 3.33 13.06 18.16
N GLY A 791 2.74 11.85 18.15
CA GLY A 791 2.78 10.99 16.96
C GLY A 791 4.19 10.53 16.57
N LEU A 792 5.10 10.42 17.53
CA LEU A 792 6.47 9.96 17.30
C LEU A 792 6.47 8.59 16.62
N ALA A 793 7.10 8.52 15.45
CA ALA A 793 7.22 7.32 14.64
C ALA A 793 8.64 7.18 14.10
N THR A 794 9.13 5.95 14.06
CA THR A 794 10.39 5.60 13.39
C THR A 794 10.14 5.58 11.88
N LEU A 795 10.85 6.44 11.14
CA LEU A 795 10.76 6.46 9.67
C LEU A 795 11.64 5.38 9.05
N THR A 796 12.77 5.06 9.69
CA THR A 796 13.74 4.07 9.20
C THR A 796 14.14 3.11 10.32
N GLY A 797 14.30 1.82 10.03
CA GLY A 797 15.00 0.93 10.97
C GLY A 797 16.46 1.36 11.23
N PRO A 798 17.13 0.82 12.28
CA PRO A 798 18.51 1.17 12.59
C PRO A 798 19.44 0.91 11.41
N PHE A 799 20.30 1.87 11.06
CA PHE A 799 21.30 1.70 10.01
C PHE A 799 22.69 2.13 10.45
N ALA A 800 23.70 1.49 9.87
CA ALA A 800 25.11 1.73 10.17
C ALA A 800 25.56 3.07 9.57
N ALA A 801 25.82 4.04 10.44
CA ALA A 801 26.29 5.37 10.09
C ALA A 801 27.02 5.99 11.27
N SER A 802 28.17 6.61 11.02
CA SER A 802 28.99 7.24 12.06
C SER A 802 28.38 8.56 12.51
N TYR A 803 27.81 9.33 11.57
CA TYR A 803 27.04 10.54 11.84
C TYR A 803 26.20 10.94 10.62
N ALA A 804 25.13 11.69 10.87
CA ALA A 804 24.40 12.43 9.85
C ALA A 804 24.98 13.84 9.72
N ASP A 805 25.17 14.30 8.49
CA ASP A 805 25.71 15.63 8.19
C ASP A 805 24.60 16.67 7.96
N ALA A 806 23.55 16.26 7.24
CA ALA A 806 22.40 17.10 6.94
C ALA A 806 21.10 16.26 6.86
N LEU A 807 19.98 16.91 7.18
CA LEU A 807 18.63 16.39 7.04
C LEU A 807 17.77 17.56 6.55
N GLU A 808 16.97 17.35 5.51
CA GLU A 808 16.05 18.35 4.96
C GLU A 808 14.76 17.67 4.48
N TRP A 809 13.63 18.40 4.48
CA TRP A 809 12.40 17.95 3.85
C TRP A 809 12.38 18.31 2.37
N SER A 810 11.76 17.48 1.53
CA SER A 810 11.38 17.90 0.18
C SER A 810 10.37 19.06 0.26
N SER A 811 10.32 19.92 -0.76
CA SER A 811 9.50 21.14 -0.73
C SER A 811 8.00 20.86 -0.59
N ASP A 812 7.56 19.65 -0.98
CA ASP A 812 6.18 19.18 -0.88
C ASP A 812 5.88 18.42 0.42
N GLY A 813 6.88 18.24 1.29
CA GLY A 813 6.75 17.51 2.55
C GLY A 813 6.61 15.99 2.41
N ALA A 814 6.65 15.44 1.19
CA ALA A 814 6.44 14.01 0.96
C ALA A 814 7.66 13.14 1.29
N ASN A 815 8.85 13.73 1.42
CA ASN A 815 10.10 13.01 1.67
C ASN A 815 10.99 13.73 2.68
N VAL A 816 11.78 12.94 3.39
CA VAL A 816 12.93 13.40 4.18
C VAL A 816 14.21 12.97 3.46
N VAL A 817 15.07 13.93 3.14
CA VAL A 817 16.36 13.72 2.50
C VAL A 817 17.47 13.84 3.54
N VAL A 818 18.38 12.88 3.56
CA VAL A 818 19.44 12.79 4.57
C VAL A 818 20.79 12.56 3.90
N ILE A 819 21.80 13.31 4.36
CA ILE A 819 23.21 13.00 4.14
C ILE A 819 23.75 12.33 5.41
N TYR A 820 24.33 11.13 5.27
CA TYR A 820 25.07 10.48 6.35
C TYR A 820 26.37 9.86 5.86
N VAL A 821 27.30 9.66 6.79
CA VAL A 821 28.61 9.06 6.51
C VAL A 821 28.68 7.68 7.16
N SER A 822 29.06 6.67 6.38
CA SER A 822 29.36 5.32 6.88
C SER A 822 30.86 5.08 6.89
N THR A 823 31.43 4.65 8.02
CA THR A 823 32.82 4.16 8.11
C THR A 823 32.86 2.64 8.07
N GLY A 824 33.12 2.07 6.88
CA GLY A 824 33.34 0.64 6.69
C GLY A 824 34.64 0.40 5.92
N GLY A 825 35.49 -0.53 6.37
CA GLY A 825 36.68 -0.94 5.62
C GLY A 825 37.84 0.07 5.56
N GLY A 826 37.87 1.08 6.45
CA GLY A 826 38.96 2.07 6.51
C GLY A 826 38.77 3.32 5.62
N SER A 827 37.63 3.43 4.94
CA SER A 827 37.24 4.60 4.14
C SER A 827 35.86 5.14 4.55
N SER A 828 35.71 6.46 4.64
CA SER A 828 34.42 7.12 4.84
C SER A 828 33.69 7.26 3.50
N SER A 829 32.45 6.77 3.41
CA SER A 829 31.57 6.97 2.25
C SER A 829 30.39 7.86 2.64
N GLY A 830 30.12 8.90 1.84
CA GLY A 830 28.94 9.74 1.97
C GLY A 830 27.75 9.12 1.24
N HIS A 831 26.60 9.13 1.89
CA HIS A 831 25.33 8.64 1.36
C HIS A 831 24.32 9.78 1.37
N LEU A 832 23.69 10.03 0.23
CA LEU A 832 22.55 10.93 0.06
C LEU A 832 21.33 10.06 -0.28
N VAL A 833 20.34 10.07 0.61
CA VAL A 833 19.20 9.16 0.56
C VAL A 833 17.93 9.95 0.85
N SER A 834 16.84 9.65 0.14
CA SER A 834 15.51 10.14 0.48
C SER A 834 14.64 9.00 1.03
N TYR A 835 13.73 9.35 1.95
CA TYR A 835 12.77 8.44 2.55
C TYR A 835 11.36 9.01 2.39
N SER A 836 10.43 8.21 1.87
CA SER A 836 9.03 8.62 1.71
C SER A 836 8.31 8.74 3.06
N VAL A 837 7.42 9.72 3.18
CA VAL A 837 6.58 9.92 4.37
C VAL A 837 5.09 9.87 4.00
N PRO A 838 4.26 9.02 4.65
CA PRO A 838 4.63 7.95 5.58
C PRO A 838 5.19 6.71 4.85
N GLY A 839 5.82 5.80 5.58
CA GLY A 839 6.17 4.46 5.08
C GLY A 839 7.67 4.18 4.90
N GLY A 840 8.52 5.21 4.90
CA GLY A 840 9.97 5.03 5.00
C GLY A 840 10.62 4.33 3.81
N VAL A 841 10.01 4.38 2.62
CA VAL A 841 10.59 3.77 1.42
C VAL A 841 11.89 4.49 1.09
N LYS A 842 12.99 3.74 1.14
CA LYS A 842 14.34 4.24 0.92
C LYS A 842 14.65 4.36 -0.57
N ASN A 843 14.95 5.58 -1.01
CA ASN A 843 15.45 5.87 -2.35
C ASN A 843 16.89 6.38 -2.24
N THR A 844 17.85 5.61 -2.76
CA THR A 844 19.26 6.03 -2.76
C THR A 844 19.47 7.02 -3.89
N VAL A 845 19.70 8.29 -3.56
CA VAL A 845 20.00 9.32 -4.56
C VAL A 845 21.45 9.22 -5.00
N ARG A 846 22.37 9.08 -4.03
CA ARG A 846 23.80 8.98 -4.33
C ARG A 846 24.61 8.29 -3.23
N THR A 847 25.63 7.56 -3.64
CA THR A 847 26.75 7.13 -2.80
C THR A 847 28.05 7.62 -3.41
N GLY A 848 29.02 8.03 -2.59
CA GLY A 848 30.26 8.57 -3.13
C GLY A 848 31.23 9.12 -2.10
N PRO A 849 32.26 9.88 -2.54
CA PRO A 849 33.08 10.67 -1.64
C PRO A 849 32.23 11.69 -0.89
N VAL A 850 32.81 12.34 0.12
CA VAL A 850 32.05 13.07 1.15
C VAL A 850 31.10 14.11 0.54
N ILE A 851 29.83 14.05 0.92
CA ILE A 851 28.74 14.90 0.44
C ILE A 851 28.41 15.88 1.56
N PHE A 852 28.18 17.17 1.24
CA PHE A 852 27.88 18.24 2.20
C PHE A 852 26.85 19.22 1.65
N ASN A 853 26.40 20.17 2.48
CA ASN A 853 25.57 21.33 2.08
C ASN A 853 24.25 20.96 1.37
N LEU A 854 23.44 20.07 1.95
CA LEU A 854 22.13 19.71 1.41
C LEU A 854 21.10 20.82 1.62
N HIS A 855 20.41 21.19 0.54
CA HIS A 855 19.25 22.09 0.58
C HIS A 855 18.18 21.64 -0.42
N ALA A 856 16.91 21.64 0.00
CA ALA A 856 15.79 21.47 -0.92
C ALA A 856 15.50 22.78 -1.66
N VAL A 857 15.17 22.69 -2.94
CA VAL A 857 14.84 23.86 -3.76
C VAL A 857 13.35 24.19 -3.56
N PRO A 858 13.01 25.39 -3.02
CA PRO A 858 11.61 25.78 -2.78
C PRO A 858 10.72 25.62 -4.01
N GLY A 859 9.49 25.12 -3.80
CA GLY A 859 8.51 24.94 -4.87
C GLY A 859 8.81 23.82 -5.87
N SER A 860 9.86 23.01 -5.66
CA SER A 860 10.24 21.92 -6.57
C SER A 860 10.70 20.67 -5.82
N ARG A 861 10.65 19.52 -6.48
CA ARG A 861 11.21 18.26 -5.94
C ARG A 861 12.72 18.12 -6.19
N ASP A 862 13.41 19.24 -6.40
CA ASP A 862 14.85 19.27 -6.62
C ASP A 862 15.61 19.51 -5.30
N ILE A 863 16.83 19.00 -5.24
CA ILE A 863 17.78 19.24 -4.17
C ILE A 863 19.11 19.74 -4.72
N VAL A 864 19.79 20.56 -3.92
CA VAL A 864 21.15 21.03 -4.16
C VAL A 864 22.06 20.46 -3.07
N TYR A 865 23.24 20.00 -3.47
CA TYR A 865 24.26 19.51 -2.57
C TYR A 865 25.65 19.70 -3.16
N SER A 866 26.68 19.60 -2.32
CA SER A 866 28.09 19.66 -2.73
C SER A 866 28.78 18.33 -2.51
N ILE A 867 29.79 18.03 -3.34
CA ILE A 867 30.60 16.82 -3.22
C ILE A 867 32.07 17.21 -3.20
N GLY A 868 32.77 16.77 -2.15
CA GLY A 868 34.20 16.98 -2.01
C GLY A 868 35.02 15.88 -2.64
N GLN A 869 35.96 16.27 -3.49
CA GLN A 869 37.03 15.40 -3.95
C GLN A 869 38.21 15.51 -2.97
N THR A 870 38.59 14.39 -2.34
CA THR A 870 39.75 14.32 -1.44
C THR A 870 41.05 14.29 -2.26
N GLY A 871 41.55 15.46 -2.65
CA GLY A 871 42.89 15.65 -3.21
C GLY A 871 43.90 16.19 -2.19
N SER A 872 45.19 15.97 -2.42
CA SER A 872 46.31 16.35 -1.51
C SER A 872 46.57 17.86 -1.38
N GLY A 873 45.65 18.73 -1.84
CA GLY A 873 45.82 20.19 -1.90
C GLY A 873 44.66 21.03 -1.34
N GLY A 874 43.65 20.41 -0.74
CA GLY A 874 42.42 21.07 -0.25
C GLY A 874 41.18 20.35 -0.75
N VAL A 875 40.04 20.54 -0.06
CA VAL A 875 38.74 20.03 -0.52
C VAL A 875 38.35 20.88 -1.73
N VAL A 876 38.37 20.25 -2.90
CA VAL A 876 37.85 20.81 -4.14
C VAL A 876 36.46 20.24 -4.31
N ASP A 877 35.45 21.11 -4.19
CA ASP A 877 34.05 20.75 -4.29
C ASP A 877 33.47 21.13 -5.65
N ALA A 878 32.36 20.49 -5.99
CA ALA A 878 31.41 21.00 -6.95
C ALA A 878 29.99 20.93 -6.38
N MET A 879 29.12 21.86 -6.79
CA MET A 879 27.71 21.81 -6.44
C MET A 879 26.92 21.10 -7.54
N TYR A 880 25.93 20.34 -7.10
CA TYR A 880 25.08 19.50 -7.92
C TYR A 880 23.63 19.83 -7.63
N LYS A 881 22.81 19.73 -8.67
CA LYS A 881 21.35 19.70 -8.59
C LYS A 881 20.87 18.30 -8.98
N SER A 882 19.86 17.78 -8.29
CA SER A 882 19.23 16.50 -8.63
C SER A 882 17.74 16.52 -8.31
N SER A 883 16.93 15.89 -9.15
CA SER A 883 15.51 15.69 -8.87
C SER A 883 15.33 14.44 -8.01
N LEU A 884 14.40 14.47 -7.07
CA LEU A 884 14.01 13.29 -6.28
C LEU A 884 13.24 12.26 -7.11
N ASP A 885 12.61 12.67 -8.22
CA ASP A 885 11.85 11.77 -9.11
C ASP A 885 12.74 11.12 -10.17
N ASN A 886 13.80 11.83 -10.58
CA ASN A 886 14.80 11.33 -11.50
C ASN A 886 16.21 11.74 -11.00
N PRO A 887 16.94 10.85 -10.31
CA PRO A 887 18.19 11.17 -9.61
C PRO A 887 19.39 11.43 -10.54
N ALA A 888 19.16 11.80 -11.79
CA ALA A 888 20.19 12.35 -12.65
C ALA A 888 20.80 13.59 -12.00
N PHE A 889 22.12 13.58 -11.80
CA PHE A 889 22.84 14.68 -11.17
C PHE A 889 23.43 15.60 -12.22
N GLN A 890 23.14 16.88 -12.09
CA GLN A 890 23.67 17.92 -12.95
C GLN A 890 24.63 18.77 -12.13
N VAL A 891 25.87 18.87 -12.60
CA VAL A 891 26.83 19.84 -12.04
C VAL A 891 26.29 21.23 -12.35
N ILE A 892 26.18 22.08 -11.33
CA ILE A 892 25.77 23.47 -11.53
C ILE A 892 26.93 24.19 -12.24
N PRO A 893 26.73 24.76 -13.45
CA PRO A 893 27.80 25.44 -14.18
C PRO A 893 28.49 26.52 -13.33
N GLY A 894 29.82 26.66 -13.47
CA GLY A 894 30.59 27.64 -12.71
C GLY A 894 30.89 27.25 -11.26
N THR A 895 30.46 26.06 -10.82
CA THR A 895 30.76 25.51 -9.48
C THR A 895 31.86 24.46 -9.49
N GLN A 896 32.55 24.25 -10.61
CA GLN A 896 33.68 23.34 -10.64
C GLN A 896 34.88 23.97 -9.94
N ASN A 897 35.47 23.26 -8.98
CA ASN A 897 36.57 23.76 -8.17
C ASN A 897 36.16 25.00 -7.37
N ILE A 898 35.27 24.80 -6.40
CA ILE A 898 34.95 25.77 -5.34
C ILE A 898 35.16 25.12 -3.97
N ASN A 899 35.14 25.91 -2.89
CA ASN A 899 35.04 25.39 -1.51
C ASN A 899 33.88 26.09 -0.82
N PRO A 900 32.63 25.68 -1.14
CA PRO A 900 31.43 26.39 -0.77
C PRO A 900 31.12 26.11 0.70
N ARG A 901 31.00 27.17 1.47
CA ARG A 901 30.47 27.15 2.83
C ARG A 901 29.25 28.05 2.92
N GLY A 902 28.43 27.79 3.94
CA GLY A 902 27.22 28.57 4.19
C GLY A 902 26.34 28.65 2.96
N VAL A 903 26.11 27.52 2.28
CA VAL A 903 25.21 27.48 1.14
C VAL A 903 23.80 27.82 1.62
N ASP A 904 23.08 28.60 0.83
CA ASP A 904 21.68 28.91 1.06
C ASP A 904 20.95 29.18 -0.26
N ILE A 905 19.67 28.85 -0.33
CA ILE A 905 18.84 28.99 -1.55
C ILE A 905 17.87 30.15 -1.36
N SER A 906 17.65 30.94 -2.41
CA SER A 906 16.66 32.01 -2.40
C SER A 906 15.25 31.44 -2.21
N GLY A 907 14.35 32.20 -1.56
CA GLY A 907 13.01 31.72 -1.25
C GLY A 907 12.14 31.39 -2.47
N ASP A 908 12.48 31.92 -3.64
CA ASP A 908 11.86 31.60 -4.93
C ASP A 908 12.53 30.41 -5.65
N GLY A 909 13.60 29.83 -5.07
CA GLY A 909 14.31 28.69 -5.62
C GLY A 909 15.15 28.98 -6.88
N THR A 910 15.36 30.26 -7.23
CA THR A 910 16.03 30.64 -8.49
C THR A 910 17.53 30.87 -8.34
N ALA A 911 18.05 31.04 -7.12
CA ALA A 911 19.45 31.36 -6.89
C ALA A 911 20.02 30.70 -5.63
N ILE A 912 21.34 30.49 -5.62
CA ILE A 912 22.11 30.01 -4.47
C ILE A 912 23.10 31.09 -4.07
N CYS A 913 23.25 31.35 -2.77
CA CYS A 913 24.39 32.09 -2.23
C CYS A 913 25.32 31.16 -1.44
N PHE A 914 26.62 31.44 -1.46
CA PHE A 914 27.64 30.66 -0.75
C PHE A 914 28.91 31.49 -0.60
N ASP A 915 29.78 31.12 0.35
CA ASP A 915 31.13 31.66 0.46
C ASP A 915 32.17 30.69 -0.10
N ASP A 916 33.15 31.19 -0.86
CA ASP A 916 34.15 30.38 -1.57
C ASP A 916 35.55 30.54 -0.97
N TRP A 917 36.07 29.50 -0.30
CA TRP A 917 37.33 29.57 0.45
C TRP A 917 38.60 29.26 -0.37
N ILE A 918 38.53 28.99 -1.68
CA ILE A 918 39.68 28.44 -2.41
C ILE A 918 40.97 29.29 -2.34
N SER A 919 40.84 30.61 -2.27
CA SER A 919 42.00 31.52 -2.26
C SER A 919 42.68 31.66 -0.89
N GLY A 920 42.20 30.99 0.16
CA GLY A 920 42.60 31.24 1.55
C GLY A 920 41.93 32.48 2.16
N SER A 921 41.14 33.19 1.37
CA SER A 921 40.22 34.26 1.75
C SER A 921 38.82 33.90 1.27
N SER A 922 37.79 34.29 2.02
CA SER A 922 36.39 33.98 1.69
C SER A 922 35.64 35.22 1.21
N ASP A 923 34.90 35.06 0.13
CA ASP A 923 34.01 36.06 -0.44
C ASP A 923 32.65 35.43 -0.76
N ILE A 924 31.60 36.25 -0.76
CA ILE A 924 30.24 35.81 -1.06
C ILE A 924 30.03 35.78 -2.57
N TYR A 925 29.45 34.70 -3.05
CA TYR A 925 29.04 34.50 -4.43
C TYR A 925 27.55 34.16 -4.50
N ILE A 926 26.95 34.47 -5.65
CA ILE A 926 25.62 34.01 -6.04
C ILE A 926 25.74 33.23 -7.32
N ILE A 927 24.93 32.19 -7.46
CA ILE A 927 24.68 31.52 -8.72
C ILE A 927 23.19 31.52 -9.02
N ASP A 928 22.84 31.98 -10.20
CA ASP A 928 21.51 31.80 -10.78
C ASP A 928 21.36 30.35 -11.26
N LEU A 929 20.33 29.66 -10.77
CA LEU A 929 20.10 28.24 -11.04
C LEU A 929 19.57 27.95 -12.45
N GLY A 930 18.94 28.92 -13.10
CA GLY A 930 18.42 28.77 -14.47
C GLY A 930 19.51 28.95 -15.52
N THR A 931 20.42 29.91 -15.30
CA THR A 931 21.47 30.29 -16.24
C THR A 931 22.85 29.71 -15.89
N GLY A 932 23.06 29.33 -14.64
CA GLY A 932 24.37 28.90 -14.12
C GLY A 932 25.39 30.04 -13.97
N VAL A 933 24.95 31.30 -14.06
CA VAL A 933 25.86 32.46 -13.97
C VAL A 933 26.31 32.68 -12.52
N LYS A 934 27.62 32.56 -12.28
CA LYS A 934 28.27 32.89 -11.00
C LYS A 934 28.67 34.37 -10.94
N SER A 935 28.21 35.06 -9.90
CA SER A 935 28.49 36.47 -9.62
C SER A 935 29.16 36.62 -8.26
N GLN A 936 30.27 37.36 -8.20
CA GLN A 936 30.93 37.72 -6.95
C GLN A 936 30.25 38.94 -6.32
N ILE A 937 29.85 38.84 -5.06
CA ILE A 937 29.10 39.88 -4.34
C ILE A 937 30.02 40.70 -3.42
N THR A 938 31.01 40.04 -2.81
CA THR A 938 32.03 40.73 -2.01
C THR A 938 33.41 40.46 -2.60
N ALA A 939 34.32 41.42 -2.43
CA ALA A 939 35.73 41.29 -2.84
C ALA A 939 36.65 41.76 -1.70
N ASP A 940 36.26 41.47 -0.45
CA ASP A 940 37.02 41.86 0.74
C ASP A 940 37.87 40.72 1.30
N GLY A 941 37.66 39.49 0.81
CA GLY A 941 38.36 38.28 1.25
C GLY A 941 38.09 37.90 2.71
N LYS A 942 37.05 38.47 3.31
CA LYS A 942 36.74 38.38 4.74
C LYS A 942 35.28 38.09 5.02
N SER A 943 34.51 37.70 4.02
CA SER A 943 33.05 37.50 4.10
C SER A 943 32.69 36.02 4.10
N SER A 944 31.79 35.57 4.99
CA SER A 944 31.41 34.16 5.12
C SER A 944 29.98 33.97 5.66
N TYR A 945 29.48 32.74 5.56
CA TYR A 945 28.15 32.33 6.03
C TYR A 945 27.00 33.19 5.47
N PRO A 946 26.87 33.29 4.13
CA PRO A 946 25.75 34.01 3.56
C PRO A 946 24.43 33.28 3.83
N THR A 947 23.35 34.04 3.94
CA THR A 947 21.98 33.53 3.98
C THR A 947 21.06 34.53 3.30
N TRP A 948 20.03 34.03 2.63
CA TRP A 948 19.02 34.85 1.98
C TRP A 948 18.05 35.41 3.00
N SER A 949 17.63 36.66 2.84
CA SER A 949 16.49 37.16 3.59
C SER A 949 15.19 36.57 3.05
N GLU A 950 14.55 35.70 3.83
CA GLU A 950 13.20 35.20 3.53
C GLU A 950 12.13 36.29 3.78
N TRP A 951 11.05 36.22 3.00
CA TRP A 951 9.94 37.19 2.95
C TRP A 951 9.03 37.13 4.16
#